data_AF-A0A840WH01-F1
#
_entry.id   AF-A0A840WH01-F1
#
_cell.length_a   1.000
_cell.length_b   1.000
_cell.length_c   1.000
_cell.angle_alpha   90.00
_cell.angle_beta   90.00
_cell.angle_gamma   90.00
#
_symmetry.space_group_name_H-M   'P 1'
#
loop_
_entity.id
_entity.type
_entity.pdbx_description
1 polymer ?
#
loop_
_entity_poly.entity_id
_entity_poly.type
_entity_poly.pdbx_seq_one_letter_code
_entity_poly.pdbx_strand_id
1 'polypeptide(L)'
;MGSGGSQTHALYTTAPTVHEEVTSELGLDVDQVVDLVQEQEAQPSEVEPAEGLGEAAAEHLEKFHQLFDEIKALQEGPDHFAMIESSDEDPELDWYKKLQHTTNLASHHLINAVGQGFPGDQAEELNDLKGKATAEALAGLSDQQLQKIAKGQGFLYPELVGINHAPGANHALVHWLDPHYFSDLDSKTKIQAKAQERFTQLCAGQTVAGKTLADVDHSGYGSSTWTVSQEQYTAMCSTLNQQAEAFTSLPAEERAQSLAQMIDAENKIFTAKIPWIQSESLSGSKAEATVKVDEVLAGLPPNTPDVKIALEAAQKQGHIPAVQRQFLADMAALQLARASVPQSEKDELLKVADHRFAQFTVAKHWHDTLMAPGGLISFTDDGKLAVSSAEGGKASADDIVNVAQAAQKYFAAQKDVSEWILQTSDAPNMYKQISGTEAHNGPLTPEDLSKKFKAWAVSQDKHAMIQAAQTLGMTGGKAPAKLSKTYAKMHIAAVWFKGAGVSPPSTGPAAPSTAKKASASTPSPAPTASAFPSTKTSVVAKTSFGGHHAKLLDALKHYSGAAVDVPKPVDAKAVATHDFGSGTSATGLGGVHSKSLHTGPDGGQWMFKPDKKTGGARAAAEAAASQIFQAAGVSAVPVYTAKVGGHTGAVQPMVKGASALPSEPKAWTQADVDHMVRAHVAQWVFGDHDSHPGNILKTPSGGLVPIDAGQAFKHYGTDKLSLDYHPNASFGAPRPAYQQAYQAAAKGGLADGVKIKPAVAHPVIKQLESIPDSQWRAMLHATAHQGAKNSQIGWVPHMRKRAATKHKIPASKVTSDQIAEAFLDHACERKNGLRQAFTSFFSKELNLPGADVLKYGG
;
A
#
# COMPACT_ATOMS: atom_id res chain seq x y z
N MET A 1 24.28 -69.52 -35.45
CA MET A 1 23.59 -68.43 -36.18
C MET A 1 23.81 -67.18 -35.32
N GLY A 2 24.90 -66.44 -35.48
CA GLY A 2 25.17 -65.48 -36.57
C GLY A 2 24.39 -64.19 -36.24
N SER A 3 24.97 -63.01 -36.01
CA SER A 3 26.34 -62.53 -36.11
C SER A 3 26.42 -61.08 -35.57
N GLY A 4 27.57 -60.70 -35.00
CA GLY A 4 28.09 -59.32 -34.91
C GLY A 4 27.63 -58.54 -33.66
N GLY A 5 28.46 -58.27 -32.64
CA GLY A 5 29.88 -57.84 -32.65
C GLY A 5 29.91 -56.32 -32.38
N SER A 6 30.79 -55.70 -31.62
CA SER A 6 32.05 -56.05 -30.94
C SER A 6 32.40 -54.83 -30.06
N GLN A 7 32.55 -54.98 -28.74
CA GLN A 7 33.80 -54.87 -27.95
C GLN A 7 34.50 -53.47 -27.94
N THR A 8 34.55 -52.83 -26.75
CA THR A 8 35.74 -52.60 -25.85
C THR A 8 36.60 -51.38 -26.29
N HIS A 9 37.28 -50.55 -25.48
CA HIS A 9 37.98 -50.65 -24.19
C HIS A 9 38.15 -49.25 -23.55
N ALA A 10 38.10 -49.19 -22.20
CA ALA A 10 39.01 -48.55 -21.23
C ALA A 10 39.82 -47.23 -21.51
N LEU A 11 39.65 -46.29 -20.56
CA LEU A 11 40.66 -45.61 -19.70
C LEU A 11 41.34 -44.24 -20.04
N TYR A 12 41.39 -43.41 -18.98
CA TYR A 12 42.33 -42.34 -18.53
C TYR A 12 42.39 -40.93 -19.20
N THR A 13 41.94 -39.94 -18.40
CA THR A 13 42.48 -38.59 -18.11
C THR A 13 42.96 -37.65 -19.22
N THR A 14 42.41 -36.43 -19.23
CA THR A 14 43.15 -35.15 -19.12
C THR A 14 42.18 -34.00 -18.80
N ALA A 15 42.54 -33.16 -17.81
CA ALA A 15 42.12 -31.76 -17.78
C ALA A 15 43.04 -30.96 -18.74
N PRO A 16 42.56 -29.87 -19.36
CA PRO A 16 42.86 -28.55 -18.79
C PRO A 16 41.74 -27.50 -18.95
N THR A 17 41.74 -26.55 -18.02
CA THR A 17 41.11 -25.22 -17.99
C THR A 17 41.25 -24.39 -19.27
N VAL A 18 40.19 -23.68 -19.71
CA VAL A 18 40.18 -22.24 -20.15
C VAL A 18 38.75 -21.66 -20.01
N HIS A 19 38.68 -20.36 -19.70
CA HIS A 19 37.55 -19.45 -19.42
C HIS A 19 36.56 -19.12 -20.58
N GLU A 20 35.33 -18.71 -20.16
CA GLU A 20 34.29 -17.85 -20.81
C GLU A 20 33.59 -18.37 -22.09
N GLU A 21 32.29 -18.15 -22.36
CA GLU A 21 31.31 -17.10 -22.00
C GLU A 21 29.91 -17.67 -21.65
N VAL A 22 29.10 -16.87 -20.95
CA VAL A 22 27.68 -17.11 -20.66
C VAL A 22 26.85 -16.88 -21.93
N THR A 23 26.16 -17.90 -22.43
CA THR A 23 25.04 -17.72 -23.38
C THR A 23 23.71 -18.03 -22.70
N SER A 24 22.80 -17.08 -22.87
CA SER A 24 21.42 -17.06 -22.41
C SER A 24 20.56 -18.07 -23.17
N GLU A 25 20.01 -19.06 -22.48
CA GLU A 25 18.79 -19.73 -22.92
C GLU A 25 17.64 -19.24 -22.03
N LEU A 26 17.10 -18.07 -22.41
CA LEU A 26 15.74 -17.66 -22.06
C LEU A 26 14.79 -18.47 -22.94
N GLY A 27 13.73 -19.02 -22.34
CA GLY A 27 12.65 -19.67 -23.08
C GLY A 27 11.95 -18.73 -24.07
N LEU A 28 11.20 -19.33 -24.99
CA LEU A 28 10.49 -18.69 -26.11
C LEU A 28 9.85 -17.34 -25.73
N ASP A 29 10.05 -16.32 -26.56
CA ASP A 29 9.46 -14.98 -26.37
C ASP A 29 7.94 -15.03 -26.63
N VAL A 30 7.17 -14.19 -25.93
CA VAL A 30 5.69 -14.14 -26.04
C VAL A 30 5.25 -13.82 -27.48
N ASP A 31 6.11 -13.13 -28.22
CA ASP A 31 5.88 -12.78 -29.64
C ASP A 31 5.90 -14.04 -30.54
N GLN A 32 6.59 -15.12 -30.16
CA GLN A 32 6.62 -16.39 -30.91
C GLN A 32 5.37 -17.26 -30.70
N VAL A 33 4.56 -16.95 -29.68
CA VAL A 33 3.29 -17.65 -29.42
C VAL A 33 2.19 -17.18 -30.38
N VAL A 34 2.31 -15.97 -30.93
CA VAL A 34 1.38 -15.43 -31.94
C VAL A 34 1.60 -16.12 -33.29
N ASP A 35 2.86 -16.36 -33.68
CA ASP A 35 3.21 -17.05 -34.93
C ASP A 35 2.76 -18.53 -34.92
N LEU A 36 2.86 -19.21 -33.78
CA LEU A 36 2.40 -20.61 -33.63
C LEU A 36 0.87 -20.78 -33.69
N VAL A 37 0.10 -19.70 -33.49
CA VAL A 37 -1.36 -19.69 -33.62
C VAL A 37 -1.79 -19.34 -35.05
N GLN A 38 -0.93 -18.67 -35.83
CA GLN A 38 -1.22 -18.26 -37.20
C GLN A 38 -0.86 -19.33 -38.27
N GLU A 39 -0.14 -20.41 -37.92
CA GLU A 39 0.28 -21.46 -38.87
C GLU A 39 -0.79 -22.51 -39.25
N GLN A 40 -2.07 -22.32 -38.89
CA GLN A 40 -3.18 -23.12 -39.44
C GLN A 40 -3.89 -22.39 -40.59
N GLU A 41 -3.22 -22.28 -41.74
CA GLU A 41 -3.87 -21.87 -42.99
C GLU A 41 -4.31 -23.09 -43.82
N ALA A 42 -5.61 -23.16 -44.15
CA ALA A 42 -6.08 -23.84 -45.36
C ALA A 42 -7.43 -23.29 -45.88
N GLN A 43 -7.34 -22.61 -47.03
CA GLN A 43 -8.27 -22.36 -48.15
C GLN A 43 -9.75 -21.92 -47.92
N PRO A 44 -10.24 -20.93 -48.70
CA PRO A 44 -11.62 -20.46 -48.64
C PRO A 44 -12.55 -21.42 -49.38
N SER A 45 -13.60 -21.90 -48.71
CA SER A 45 -14.76 -22.50 -49.38
C SER A 45 -16.00 -21.64 -49.10
N GLU A 46 -16.66 -21.17 -50.16
CA GLU A 46 -17.97 -20.54 -50.06
C GLU A 46 -18.98 -21.62 -49.65
N VAL A 47 -19.46 -21.55 -48.42
CA VAL A 47 -20.49 -22.47 -47.92
C VAL A 47 -21.84 -22.02 -48.47
N GLU A 48 -22.39 -22.74 -49.45
CA GLU A 48 -23.77 -22.54 -49.90
C GLU A 48 -24.77 -22.99 -48.82
N PRO A 49 -25.89 -22.26 -48.63
CA PRO A 49 -26.89 -22.61 -47.62
C PRO A 49 -27.54 -23.97 -47.93
N ALA A 50 -27.45 -24.89 -46.96
CA ALA A 50 -27.96 -26.25 -47.09
C ALA A 50 -29.50 -26.29 -47.29
N GLU A 51 -29.95 -26.84 -48.43
CA GLU A 51 -31.36 -27.15 -48.68
C GLU A 51 -31.87 -28.20 -47.67
N GLY A 52 -32.85 -27.83 -46.84
CA GLY A 52 -33.51 -28.73 -45.89
C GLY A 52 -33.47 -28.34 -44.41
N LEU A 53 -32.96 -27.15 -44.07
CA LEU A 53 -32.95 -26.63 -42.69
C LEU A 53 -34.37 -26.33 -42.17
N GLY A 54 -34.63 -26.67 -40.91
CA GLY A 54 -35.85 -26.26 -40.21
C GLY A 54 -35.95 -24.74 -40.08
N GLU A 55 -37.15 -24.19 -40.17
CA GLU A 55 -37.44 -22.74 -40.20
C GLU A 55 -36.74 -21.94 -39.08
N ALA A 56 -36.65 -22.53 -37.87
CA ALA A 56 -35.96 -21.91 -36.73
C ALA A 56 -34.42 -21.85 -36.88
N ALA A 57 -33.80 -22.87 -37.49
CA ALA A 57 -32.36 -22.86 -37.74
C ALA A 57 -31.99 -21.83 -38.82
N ALA A 58 -32.84 -21.72 -39.86
CA ALA A 58 -32.68 -20.74 -40.93
C ALA A 58 -32.77 -19.29 -40.41
N GLU A 59 -33.71 -18.99 -39.50
CA GLU A 59 -33.84 -17.66 -38.89
C GLU A 59 -32.60 -17.28 -38.06
N HIS A 60 -32.02 -18.22 -37.31
CA HIS A 60 -30.79 -17.98 -36.55
C HIS A 60 -29.58 -17.79 -37.48
N LEU A 61 -29.48 -18.55 -38.57
CA LEU A 61 -28.39 -18.43 -39.54
C LEU A 61 -28.47 -17.10 -40.33
N GLU A 62 -29.68 -16.66 -40.71
CA GLU A 62 -29.88 -15.36 -41.35
C GLU A 62 -29.42 -14.21 -40.44
N LYS A 63 -29.78 -14.26 -39.16
CA LYS A 63 -29.31 -13.26 -38.16
C LYS A 63 -27.81 -13.33 -37.95
N PHE A 64 -27.19 -14.51 -38.00
CA PHE A 64 -25.73 -14.63 -37.97
C PHE A 64 -25.09 -13.92 -39.16
N HIS A 65 -25.56 -14.15 -40.39
CA HIS A 65 -25.00 -13.50 -41.57
C HIS A 65 -25.14 -11.98 -41.55
N GLN A 66 -26.29 -11.45 -41.10
CA GLN A 66 -26.49 -10.01 -40.91
C GLN A 66 -25.44 -9.43 -39.94
N LEU A 67 -25.24 -10.09 -38.79
CA LEU A 67 -24.25 -9.65 -37.80
C LEU A 67 -22.81 -9.84 -38.28
N PHE A 68 -22.55 -10.85 -39.11
CA PHE A 68 -21.23 -11.05 -39.71
C PHE A 68 -20.89 -9.95 -40.73
N ASP A 69 -21.87 -9.51 -41.52
CA ASP A 69 -21.70 -8.36 -42.42
C ASP A 69 -21.52 -7.05 -41.64
N GLU A 70 -22.20 -6.90 -40.48
CA GLU A 70 -21.93 -5.79 -39.56
C GLU A 70 -20.49 -5.83 -39.01
N ILE A 71 -19.94 -7.00 -38.67
CA ILE A 71 -18.54 -7.13 -38.23
C ILE A 71 -17.59 -6.73 -39.36
N LYS A 72 -17.88 -7.11 -40.61
CA LYS A 72 -17.07 -6.68 -41.77
C LYS A 72 -17.14 -5.18 -41.98
N ALA A 73 -18.30 -4.55 -41.81
CA ALA A 73 -18.44 -3.10 -41.93
C ALA A 73 -17.60 -2.36 -40.87
N LEU A 74 -17.44 -2.93 -39.67
CA LEU A 74 -16.59 -2.37 -38.61
C LEU A 74 -15.08 -2.42 -38.92
N GLN A 75 -14.65 -3.15 -39.95
CA GLN A 75 -13.24 -3.19 -40.38
C GLN A 75 -12.75 -1.82 -40.91
N GLU A 76 -13.65 -0.94 -41.33
CA GLU A 76 -13.34 0.44 -41.73
C GLU A 76 -12.88 1.32 -40.54
N GLY A 77 -13.00 0.81 -39.31
CA GLY A 77 -12.43 1.41 -38.12
C GLY A 77 -13.28 2.49 -37.43
N PRO A 78 -12.78 3.04 -36.31
CA PRO A 78 -13.54 3.93 -35.44
C PRO A 78 -13.86 5.29 -36.07
N ASP A 79 -13.00 5.80 -36.95
CA ASP A 79 -13.23 7.08 -37.65
C ASP A 79 -14.42 6.99 -38.62
N HIS A 80 -14.52 5.88 -39.37
CA HIS A 80 -15.64 5.63 -40.27
C HIS A 80 -16.93 5.40 -39.49
N PHE A 81 -16.87 4.65 -38.39
CA PHE A 81 -18.00 4.39 -37.52
C PHE A 81 -18.57 5.69 -36.91
N ALA A 82 -17.72 6.60 -36.45
CA ALA A 82 -18.13 7.90 -35.91
C ALA A 82 -18.81 8.81 -36.95
N MET A 83 -18.58 8.61 -38.26
CA MET A 83 -19.28 9.32 -39.33
C MET A 83 -20.70 8.79 -39.58
N ILE A 84 -20.96 7.53 -39.21
CA ILE A 84 -22.23 6.84 -39.45
C ILE A 84 -23.13 6.88 -38.21
N GLU A 85 -22.55 6.65 -37.02
CA GLU A 85 -23.22 6.71 -35.73
C GLU A 85 -22.62 7.86 -34.91
N SER A 86 -23.35 8.97 -34.80
CA SER A 86 -22.92 10.10 -33.96
C SER A 86 -23.08 9.77 -32.48
N SER A 87 -22.00 9.83 -31.72
CA SER A 87 -21.97 9.67 -30.27
C SER A 87 -21.34 10.89 -29.58
N ASP A 88 -21.78 11.19 -28.35
CA ASP A 88 -21.15 12.16 -27.45
C ASP A 88 -19.96 11.57 -26.67
N GLU A 89 -19.71 10.25 -26.80
CA GLU A 89 -18.61 9.53 -26.15
C GLU A 89 -17.38 9.37 -27.07
N ASP A 90 -16.34 8.71 -26.54
CA ASP A 90 -15.06 8.47 -27.22
C ASP A 90 -15.23 7.48 -28.38
N PRO A 91 -14.96 7.87 -29.64
CA PRO A 91 -15.33 7.10 -30.83
C PRO A 91 -14.62 5.74 -30.92
N GLU A 92 -13.40 5.63 -30.40
CA GLU A 92 -12.66 4.36 -30.36
C GLU A 92 -13.27 3.36 -29.36
N LEU A 93 -13.77 3.85 -28.22
CA LEU A 93 -14.41 3.00 -27.20
C LEU A 93 -15.80 2.55 -27.64
N ASP A 94 -16.57 3.42 -28.28
CA ASP A 94 -17.91 3.07 -28.79
C ASP A 94 -17.86 2.11 -29.96
N TRP A 95 -16.95 2.33 -30.91
CA TRP A 95 -16.68 1.37 -31.98
C TRP A 95 -16.34 -0.01 -31.41
N TYR A 96 -15.47 -0.07 -30.40
CA TYR A 96 -15.07 -1.34 -29.81
C TYR A 96 -16.20 -2.03 -29.03
N LYS A 97 -17.04 -1.27 -28.30
CA LYS A 97 -18.27 -1.80 -27.67
C LYS A 97 -19.20 -2.42 -28.71
N LYS A 98 -19.39 -1.76 -29.86
CA LYS A 98 -20.20 -2.26 -30.98
C LYS A 98 -19.59 -3.55 -31.54
N LEU A 99 -18.27 -3.60 -31.77
CA LEU A 99 -17.56 -4.81 -32.20
C LEU A 99 -17.79 -5.97 -31.22
N GLN A 100 -17.56 -5.78 -29.92
CA GLN A 100 -17.81 -6.81 -28.90
C GLN A 100 -19.26 -7.30 -28.90
N HIS A 101 -20.22 -6.37 -28.93
CA HIS A 101 -21.64 -6.69 -28.90
C HIS A 101 -22.05 -7.52 -30.12
N THR A 102 -21.69 -7.07 -31.33
CA THR A 102 -22.03 -7.75 -32.58
C THR A 102 -21.36 -9.12 -32.66
N THR A 103 -20.09 -9.27 -32.25
CA THR A 103 -19.41 -10.57 -32.21
C THR A 103 -20.07 -11.56 -31.25
N ASN A 104 -20.45 -11.12 -30.05
CA ASN A 104 -21.11 -11.97 -29.07
C ASN A 104 -22.51 -12.41 -29.54
N LEU A 105 -23.26 -11.49 -30.15
CA LEU A 105 -24.58 -11.78 -30.68
C LEU A 105 -24.50 -12.75 -31.88
N ALA A 106 -23.52 -12.57 -32.77
CA ALA A 106 -23.26 -13.52 -33.85
C ALA A 106 -22.97 -14.93 -33.30
N SER A 107 -22.08 -15.06 -32.31
CA SER A 107 -21.82 -16.34 -31.63
C SER A 107 -23.08 -16.96 -31.02
N HIS A 108 -23.94 -16.15 -30.39
CA HIS A 108 -25.22 -16.63 -29.84
C HIS A 108 -26.15 -17.21 -30.92
N HIS A 109 -26.28 -16.52 -32.06
CA HIS A 109 -27.12 -16.99 -33.16
C HIS A 109 -26.55 -18.24 -33.83
N LEU A 110 -25.24 -18.34 -33.98
CA LEU A 110 -24.59 -19.53 -34.53
C LEU A 110 -24.77 -20.77 -33.63
N ILE A 111 -24.59 -20.61 -32.31
CA ILE A 111 -24.84 -21.68 -31.33
C ILE A 111 -26.30 -22.13 -31.36
N ASN A 112 -27.25 -21.19 -31.46
CA ASN A 112 -28.66 -21.53 -31.56
C ASN A 112 -29.02 -22.21 -32.88
N ALA A 113 -28.41 -21.82 -34.00
CA ALA A 113 -28.59 -22.50 -35.29
C ALA A 113 -28.16 -23.97 -35.19
N VAL A 114 -26.98 -24.24 -34.59
CA VAL A 114 -26.52 -25.62 -34.32
C VAL A 114 -27.48 -26.36 -33.40
N GLY A 115 -27.96 -25.70 -32.34
CA GLY A 115 -28.97 -26.25 -31.43
C GLY A 115 -30.32 -26.58 -32.11
N GLN A 116 -30.60 -25.97 -33.27
CA GLN A 116 -31.80 -26.21 -34.09
C GLN A 116 -31.53 -27.11 -35.31
N GLY A 117 -30.36 -27.77 -35.38
CA GLY A 117 -30.04 -28.78 -36.39
C GLY A 117 -29.15 -28.32 -37.54
N PHE A 118 -28.53 -27.13 -37.45
CA PHE A 118 -27.47 -26.71 -38.38
C PHE A 118 -26.19 -27.56 -38.17
N PRO A 119 -25.49 -27.98 -39.24
CA PRO A 119 -24.28 -28.79 -39.12
C PRO A 119 -23.17 -28.09 -38.32
N GLY A 120 -22.58 -28.81 -37.36
CA GLY A 120 -21.58 -28.27 -36.45
C GLY A 120 -20.23 -27.96 -37.11
N ASP A 121 -19.86 -28.72 -38.15
CA ASP A 121 -18.67 -28.51 -38.98
C ASP A 121 -18.78 -27.21 -39.80
N GLN A 122 -19.93 -26.97 -40.42
CA GLN A 122 -20.18 -25.69 -41.12
C GLN A 122 -20.26 -24.52 -40.13
N ALA A 123 -20.75 -24.74 -38.92
CA ALA A 123 -20.75 -23.71 -37.88
C ALA A 123 -19.33 -23.37 -37.40
N GLU A 124 -18.43 -24.35 -37.36
CA GLU A 124 -17.03 -24.13 -37.03
C GLU A 124 -16.35 -23.24 -38.08
N GLU A 125 -16.54 -23.53 -39.37
CA GLU A 125 -16.04 -22.69 -40.47
C GLU A 125 -16.56 -21.24 -40.41
N LEU A 126 -17.85 -21.06 -40.13
CA LEU A 126 -18.45 -19.73 -39.96
C LEU A 126 -17.91 -19.00 -38.71
N ASN A 127 -17.65 -19.73 -37.63
CA ASN A 127 -17.07 -19.16 -36.42
C ASN A 127 -15.61 -18.72 -36.65
N ASP A 128 -14.85 -19.47 -37.44
CA ASP A 128 -13.47 -19.15 -37.81
C ASP A 128 -13.42 -17.92 -38.74
N LEU A 129 -14.30 -17.84 -39.74
CA LEU A 129 -14.45 -16.65 -40.57
C LEU A 129 -14.80 -15.40 -39.76
N LYS A 130 -15.67 -15.54 -38.75
CA LYS A 130 -15.97 -14.48 -37.78
C LYS A 130 -14.73 -14.07 -36.98
N GLY A 131 -13.95 -15.04 -36.48
CA GLY A 131 -12.70 -14.78 -35.75
C GLY A 131 -11.66 -14.05 -36.59
N LYS A 132 -11.54 -14.42 -37.88
CA LYS A 132 -10.68 -13.72 -38.82
C LYS A 132 -11.12 -12.27 -39.03
N ALA A 133 -12.42 -12.04 -39.20
CA ALA A 133 -12.95 -10.69 -39.42
C ALA A 133 -12.74 -9.76 -38.21
N THR A 134 -12.86 -10.28 -36.98
CA THR A 134 -12.60 -9.50 -35.75
C THR A 134 -11.12 -9.20 -35.57
N ALA A 135 -10.24 -10.17 -35.85
CA ALA A 135 -8.80 -9.97 -35.82
C ALA A 135 -8.33 -8.92 -36.85
N GLU A 136 -8.87 -8.97 -38.08
CA GLU A 136 -8.59 -7.98 -39.14
C GLU A 136 -9.04 -6.57 -38.75
N ALA A 137 -10.24 -6.44 -38.17
CA ALA A 137 -10.76 -5.15 -37.69
C ALA A 137 -9.85 -4.52 -36.62
N LEU A 138 -9.29 -5.33 -35.72
CA LEU A 138 -8.37 -4.88 -34.67
C LEU A 138 -6.95 -4.64 -35.21
N ALA A 139 -6.48 -5.44 -36.16
CA ALA A 139 -5.16 -5.28 -36.79
C ALA A 139 -5.07 -4.01 -37.65
N GLY A 140 -6.19 -3.49 -38.15
CA GLY A 140 -6.25 -2.21 -38.87
C GLY A 140 -6.04 -0.96 -37.98
N LEU A 141 -6.03 -1.12 -36.65
CA LEU A 141 -5.86 0.00 -35.71
C LEU A 141 -4.39 0.34 -35.48
N SER A 142 -4.11 1.61 -35.21
CA SER A 142 -2.80 2.05 -34.74
C SER A 142 -2.49 1.57 -33.32
N ASP A 143 -1.21 1.45 -32.98
CA ASP A 143 -0.75 1.11 -31.61
C ASP A 143 -1.39 2.00 -30.54
N GLN A 144 -1.54 3.30 -30.82
CA GLN A 144 -2.16 4.25 -29.88
C GLN A 144 -3.65 3.96 -29.67
N GLN A 145 -4.38 3.64 -30.74
CA GLN A 145 -5.80 3.26 -30.66
C GLN A 145 -5.95 1.93 -29.89
N LEU A 146 -5.11 0.94 -30.18
CA LEU A 146 -5.09 -0.34 -29.46
C LEU A 146 -4.81 -0.14 -27.97
N GLN A 147 -3.80 0.66 -27.63
CA GLN A 147 -3.46 0.97 -26.23
C GLN A 147 -4.60 1.70 -25.51
N LYS A 148 -5.25 2.66 -26.17
CA LYS A 148 -6.39 3.41 -25.64
C LYS A 148 -7.59 2.50 -25.36
N ILE A 149 -7.96 1.65 -26.32
CA ILE A 149 -9.04 0.68 -26.16
C ILE A 149 -8.69 -0.32 -25.06
N ALA A 150 -7.49 -0.89 -25.07
CA ALA A 150 -7.02 -1.81 -24.03
C ALA A 150 -7.10 -1.20 -22.63
N LYS A 151 -6.68 0.06 -22.47
CA LYS A 151 -6.80 0.81 -21.22
C LYS A 151 -8.28 0.96 -20.79
N GLY A 152 -9.16 1.32 -21.72
CA GLY A 152 -10.60 1.40 -21.46
C GLY A 152 -11.26 0.05 -21.10
N GLN A 153 -10.67 -1.06 -21.55
CA GLN A 153 -11.06 -2.43 -21.20
C GLN A 153 -10.35 -2.97 -19.94
N GLY A 154 -9.57 -2.14 -19.24
CA GLY A 154 -8.91 -2.49 -17.99
C GLY A 154 -7.55 -3.18 -18.13
N PHE A 155 -6.94 -3.18 -19.32
CA PHE A 155 -5.57 -3.65 -19.53
C PHE A 155 -4.57 -2.72 -18.82
N LEU A 156 -3.67 -3.31 -18.04
CA LEU A 156 -2.66 -2.56 -17.29
C LEU A 156 -1.37 -2.43 -18.11
N TYR A 157 -0.87 -1.19 -18.21
CA TYR A 157 0.38 -0.81 -18.89
C TYR A 157 0.42 -1.22 -20.38
N PRO A 158 -0.57 -0.80 -21.20
CA PRO A 158 -0.64 -1.22 -22.59
C PRO A 158 0.58 -0.76 -23.41
N GLU A 159 1.18 0.39 -23.09
CA GLU A 159 2.45 0.88 -23.65
C GLU A 159 3.69 0.02 -23.34
N LEU A 160 3.57 -1.02 -22.51
CA LEU A 160 4.62 -2.02 -22.24
C LEU A 160 4.45 -3.33 -23.02
N VAL A 161 3.52 -3.34 -23.97
CA VAL A 161 3.24 -4.46 -24.87
C VAL A 161 3.58 -4.06 -26.31
N GLY A 162 3.98 -5.02 -27.15
CA GLY A 162 4.27 -4.74 -28.57
C GLY A 162 5.60 -4.01 -28.83
N ILE A 163 6.48 -3.93 -27.83
CA ILE A 163 7.70 -3.10 -27.88
C ILE A 163 8.75 -3.59 -28.93
N ASN A 164 8.70 -4.87 -29.33
CA ASN A 164 9.67 -5.49 -30.25
C ASN A 164 8.99 -6.38 -31.32
N HIS A 165 7.73 -6.12 -31.67
CA HIS A 165 7.05 -6.97 -32.66
C HIS A 165 7.81 -6.96 -34.00
N ALA A 166 7.97 -8.13 -34.62
CA ALA A 166 8.69 -8.27 -35.88
C ALA A 166 8.00 -7.45 -36.98
N PRO A 167 8.73 -6.89 -37.98
CA PRO A 167 8.12 -6.20 -39.10
C PRO A 167 7.10 -7.10 -39.82
N GLY A 168 5.82 -6.74 -39.75
CA GLY A 168 4.71 -7.50 -40.33
C GLY A 168 3.93 -8.41 -39.35
N ALA A 169 4.35 -8.51 -38.08
CA ALA A 169 3.60 -9.21 -37.04
C ALA A 169 2.55 -8.29 -36.40
N ASN A 170 1.39 -8.85 -36.02
CA ASN A 170 0.33 -8.11 -35.35
C ASN A 170 0.74 -7.73 -33.92
N HIS A 171 0.34 -6.53 -33.47
CA HIS A 171 0.53 -6.10 -32.09
C HIS A 171 -0.18 -7.08 -31.14
N ALA A 172 0.47 -7.51 -30.07
CA ALA A 172 -0.12 -8.48 -29.12
C ALA A 172 -1.43 -8.02 -28.43
N LEU A 173 -1.78 -6.73 -28.55
CA LEU A 173 -3.05 -6.20 -28.04
C LEU A 173 -4.22 -6.54 -28.97
N VAL A 174 -3.97 -6.80 -30.26
CA VAL A 174 -4.97 -7.33 -31.21
C VAL A 174 -5.54 -8.64 -30.66
N HIS A 175 -4.66 -9.58 -30.29
CA HIS A 175 -5.06 -10.86 -29.69
C HIS A 175 -5.76 -10.68 -28.34
N TRP A 176 -5.28 -9.77 -27.49
CA TRP A 176 -5.88 -9.54 -26.18
C TRP A 176 -7.28 -8.93 -26.26
N LEU A 177 -7.48 -7.98 -27.18
CA LEU A 177 -8.74 -7.28 -27.41
C LEU A 177 -9.76 -8.09 -28.22
N ASP A 178 -9.37 -9.16 -28.90
CA ASP A 178 -10.29 -9.88 -29.78
C ASP A 178 -11.44 -10.55 -29.00
N PRO A 179 -12.72 -10.17 -29.23
CA PRO A 179 -13.88 -10.77 -28.58
C PRO A 179 -14.17 -12.22 -29.02
N HIS A 180 -13.56 -12.72 -30.09
CA HIS A 180 -13.65 -14.13 -30.48
C HIS A 180 -13.02 -15.05 -29.41
N TYR A 181 -11.94 -14.59 -28.78
CA TYR A 181 -11.25 -15.32 -27.73
C TYR A 181 -11.86 -15.05 -26.35
N PHE A 182 -12.16 -16.12 -25.60
CA PHE A 182 -12.62 -16.02 -24.21
C PHE A 182 -11.65 -15.21 -23.34
N SER A 183 -12.22 -14.46 -22.40
CA SER A 183 -11.46 -13.55 -21.52
C SER A 183 -10.50 -14.27 -20.56
N ASP A 184 -10.72 -15.55 -20.28
CA ASP A 184 -9.94 -16.38 -19.36
C ASP A 184 -8.86 -17.23 -20.05
N LEU A 185 -8.64 -17.04 -21.36
CA LEU A 185 -7.58 -17.73 -22.08
C LEU A 185 -6.19 -17.41 -21.50
N ASP A 186 -5.40 -18.46 -21.31
CA ASP A 186 -4.04 -18.39 -20.77
C ASP A 186 -3.13 -17.45 -21.60
N SER A 187 -3.33 -17.39 -22.93
CA SER A 187 -2.62 -16.47 -23.82
C SER A 187 -2.90 -15.00 -23.51
N LYS A 188 -4.15 -14.61 -23.22
CA LYS A 188 -4.50 -13.24 -22.79
C LYS A 188 -3.88 -12.91 -21.42
N THR A 189 -3.87 -13.88 -20.52
CA THR A 189 -3.25 -13.74 -19.18
C THR A 189 -1.74 -13.55 -19.29
N LYS A 190 -1.07 -14.28 -20.18
CA LYS A 190 0.37 -14.16 -20.45
C LYS A 190 0.76 -12.79 -21.00
N ILE A 191 -0.03 -12.22 -21.91
CA ILE A 191 0.21 -10.88 -22.48
C ILE A 191 0.15 -9.81 -21.36
N GLN A 192 -0.87 -9.89 -20.51
CA GLN A 192 -1.00 -8.99 -19.35
C GLN A 192 0.14 -9.20 -18.33
N ALA A 193 0.51 -10.45 -18.04
CA ALA A 193 1.61 -10.77 -17.12
C ALA A 193 2.96 -10.23 -17.62
N LYS A 194 3.20 -10.26 -18.94
CA LYS A 194 4.44 -9.72 -19.54
C LYS A 194 4.52 -8.20 -19.43
N ALA A 195 3.41 -7.49 -19.64
CA ALA A 195 3.33 -6.04 -19.43
C ALA A 195 3.68 -5.67 -17.97
N GLN A 196 3.19 -6.47 -17.03
CA GLN A 196 3.42 -6.29 -15.60
C GLN A 196 4.85 -6.67 -15.16
N GLU A 197 5.43 -7.71 -15.74
CA GLU A 197 6.85 -8.07 -15.54
C GLU A 197 7.75 -6.90 -15.95
N ARG A 198 7.50 -6.32 -17.13
CA ARG A 198 8.21 -5.15 -17.66
C ARG A 198 8.01 -3.93 -16.76
N PHE A 199 6.79 -3.68 -16.28
CA PHE A 199 6.54 -2.62 -15.31
C PHE A 199 7.31 -2.83 -14.00
N THR A 200 7.45 -4.08 -13.55
CA THR A 200 8.24 -4.44 -12.36
C THR A 200 9.73 -4.13 -12.55
N GLN A 201 10.26 -4.40 -13.75
CA GLN A 201 11.63 -4.02 -14.12
C GLN A 201 11.82 -2.49 -14.06
N LEU A 202 10.87 -1.72 -14.59
CA LEU A 202 10.89 -0.25 -14.49
C LEU A 202 10.82 0.25 -13.04
N CYS A 203 10.00 -0.37 -12.20
CA CYS A 203 9.93 -0.07 -10.76
C CYS A 203 11.23 -0.41 -10.02
N ALA A 204 11.98 -1.41 -10.49
CA ALA A 204 13.31 -1.76 -9.99
C ALA A 204 14.43 -0.83 -10.49
N GLY A 205 14.08 0.28 -11.17
CA GLY A 205 15.04 1.24 -11.72
C GLY A 205 15.73 0.78 -12.99
N GLN A 206 15.31 -0.33 -13.58
CA GLN A 206 15.80 -0.80 -14.88
C GLN A 206 15.10 -0.05 -16.02
N THR A 207 15.66 -0.14 -17.22
CA THR A 207 15.00 0.35 -18.44
C THR A 207 14.40 -0.83 -19.21
N VAL A 208 13.24 -0.62 -19.81
CA VAL A 208 12.60 -1.59 -20.71
C VAL A 208 12.52 -0.95 -22.08
N ALA A 209 13.33 -1.44 -23.02
CA ALA A 209 13.44 -0.89 -24.38
C ALA A 209 13.63 0.64 -24.42
N GLY A 210 14.52 1.15 -23.58
CA GLY A 210 14.80 2.59 -23.50
C GLY A 210 13.74 3.42 -22.78
N LYS A 211 12.59 2.84 -22.39
CA LYS A 211 11.63 3.46 -21.49
C LYS A 211 12.09 3.32 -20.04
N THR A 212 11.85 4.36 -19.27
CA THR A 212 11.98 4.43 -17.81
C THR A 212 10.60 4.41 -17.18
N LEU A 213 10.53 4.30 -15.84
CA LEU A 213 9.27 4.40 -15.11
C LEU A 213 8.51 5.72 -15.39
N ALA A 214 9.23 6.80 -15.73
CA ALA A 214 8.63 8.09 -16.06
C ALA A 214 7.92 8.11 -17.43
N ASP A 215 8.23 7.15 -18.31
CA ASP A 215 7.72 7.08 -19.69
C ASP A 215 6.46 6.20 -19.82
N VAL A 216 5.96 5.68 -18.71
CA VAL A 216 4.76 4.83 -18.64
C VAL A 216 3.66 5.57 -17.93
N ASP A 217 2.47 5.59 -18.53
CA ASP A 217 1.31 6.18 -17.92
C ASP A 217 0.83 5.32 -16.75
N HIS A 218 1.17 5.78 -15.55
CA HIS A 218 0.72 5.25 -14.28
C HIS A 218 -0.37 6.13 -13.65
N SER A 219 -1.05 6.97 -14.44
CA SER A 219 -2.09 7.92 -13.98
C SER A 219 -3.49 7.31 -13.84
N GLY A 220 -3.64 5.99 -13.97
CA GLY A 220 -4.86 5.27 -13.55
C GLY A 220 -5.05 5.20 -12.02
N TYR A 221 -4.24 5.93 -11.26
CA TYR A 221 -4.07 5.78 -9.82
C TYR A 221 -4.46 7.05 -9.07
N GLY A 222 -5.61 6.98 -8.40
CA GLY A 222 -6.11 8.04 -7.54
C GLY A 222 -7.63 7.95 -7.41
N SER A 223 -8.10 7.50 -6.25
CA SER A 223 -9.50 7.33 -5.81
C SER A 223 -10.18 5.97 -6.01
N SER A 224 -9.70 5.07 -6.88
CA SER A 224 -10.26 3.72 -7.03
C SER A 224 -9.26 2.63 -6.66
N THR A 225 -9.75 1.61 -5.94
CA THR A 225 -8.94 0.54 -5.36
C THR A 225 -8.17 -0.25 -6.41
N TRP A 226 -6.85 -0.31 -6.24
CA TRP A 226 -5.94 -1.01 -7.13
C TRP A 226 -5.94 -2.51 -6.85
N THR A 227 -6.24 -3.35 -7.86
CA THR A 227 -6.16 -4.81 -7.74
C THR A 227 -4.80 -5.30 -8.21
N VAL A 228 -4.06 -6.01 -7.36
CA VAL A 228 -2.68 -6.44 -7.60
C VAL A 228 -2.49 -7.92 -7.27
N SER A 229 -1.51 -8.58 -7.93
CA SER A 229 -1.11 -9.94 -7.55
C SER A 229 -0.40 -9.95 -6.19
N GLN A 230 -0.38 -11.12 -5.54
CA GLN A 230 0.31 -11.28 -4.26
C GLN A 230 1.82 -11.04 -4.40
N GLU A 231 2.44 -11.59 -5.45
CA GLU A 231 3.87 -11.47 -5.73
C GLU A 231 4.29 -10.01 -5.97
N GLN A 232 3.48 -9.28 -6.74
CA GLN A 232 3.70 -7.86 -7.02
C GLN A 232 3.61 -7.02 -5.74
N TYR A 233 2.61 -7.31 -4.90
CA TYR A 233 2.45 -6.62 -3.62
C TYR A 233 3.63 -6.90 -2.68
N THR A 234 4.09 -8.15 -2.58
CA THR A 234 5.27 -8.52 -1.77
C THR A 234 6.53 -7.85 -2.27
N ALA A 235 6.77 -7.86 -3.59
CA ALA A 235 7.93 -7.23 -4.20
C ALA A 235 7.97 -5.74 -3.89
N MET A 236 6.84 -5.04 -3.99
CA MET A 236 6.75 -3.63 -3.64
C MET A 236 7.03 -3.34 -2.18
N CYS A 237 6.49 -4.14 -1.26
CA CYS A 237 6.80 -4.01 0.17
C CYS A 237 8.30 -4.20 0.44
N SER A 238 8.91 -5.21 -0.19
CA SER A 238 10.35 -5.48 -0.08
C SER A 238 11.19 -4.34 -0.65
N THR A 239 10.86 -3.83 -1.83
CA THR A 239 11.58 -2.73 -2.48
C THR A 239 11.50 -1.46 -1.63
N LEU A 240 10.31 -1.10 -1.12
CA LEU A 240 10.17 0.05 -0.22
C LEU A 240 11.03 -0.11 1.03
N ASN A 241 11.07 -1.31 1.63
CA ASN A 241 11.92 -1.55 2.80
C ASN A 241 13.42 -1.38 2.47
N GLN A 242 13.88 -1.95 1.36
CA GLN A 242 15.27 -1.82 0.91
C GLN A 242 15.64 -0.36 0.60
N GLN A 243 14.76 0.38 -0.05
CA GLN A 243 14.95 1.80 -0.34
C GLN A 243 15.06 2.62 0.94
N ALA A 244 14.17 2.37 1.91
CA ALA A 244 14.20 3.06 3.19
C ALA A 244 15.49 2.76 4.00
N GLU A 245 15.95 1.50 4.00
CA GLU A 245 17.20 1.11 4.65
C GLU A 245 18.43 1.73 3.97
N ALA A 246 18.44 1.81 2.64
CA ALA A 246 19.53 2.40 1.88
C ALA A 246 19.52 3.94 1.91
N PHE A 247 18.38 4.57 2.22
CA PHE A 247 18.14 6.00 2.01
C PHE A 247 19.23 6.91 2.61
N THR A 248 19.64 6.66 3.84
CA THR A 248 20.66 7.48 4.52
C THR A 248 22.06 7.35 3.92
N SER A 249 22.30 6.29 3.16
CA SER A 249 23.58 6.02 2.49
C SER A 249 23.63 6.52 1.03
N LEU A 250 22.49 6.97 0.49
CA LEU A 250 22.41 7.44 -0.89
C LEU A 250 23.07 8.83 -1.09
N PRO A 251 23.67 9.07 -2.27
CA PRO A 251 24.08 10.40 -2.71
C PRO A 251 22.93 11.41 -2.69
N ALA A 252 23.24 12.69 -2.49
CA ALA A 252 22.22 13.74 -2.37
C ALA A 252 21.32 13.89 -3.60
N GLU A 253 21.87 13.65 -4.79
CA GLU A 253 21.13 13.70 -6.05
C GLU A 253 20.15 12.52 -6.22
N GLU A 254 20.43 11.36 -5.61
CA GLU A 254 19.60 10.17 -5.68
C GLU A 254 18.53 10.12 -4.57
N ARG A 255 18.82 10.71 -3.40
CA ARG A 255 17.88 10.75 -2.26
C ARG A 255 16.55 11.40 -2.63
N ALA A 256 16.58 12.47 -3.42
CA ALA A 256 15.39 13.17 -3.84
C ALA A 256 14.44 12.29 -4.68
N GLN A 257 15.00 11.55 -5.63
CA GLN A 257 14.22 10.64 -6.47
C GLN A 257 13.77 9.40 -5.69
N SER A 258 14.63 8.87 -4.80
CA SER A 258 14.29 7.79 -3.89
C SER A 258 13.11 8.17 -2.97
N LEU A 259 13.09 9.39 -2.43
CA LEU A 259 11.98 9.86 -1.59
C LEU A 259 10.66 9.90 -2.37
N ALA A 260 10.68 10.41 -3.60
CA ALA A 260 9.51 10.43 -4.46
C ALA A 260 8.98 9.01 -4.74
N GLN A 261 9.88 8.07 -5.06
CA GLN A 261 9.55 6.67 -5.30
C GLN A 261 8.97 5.98 -4.06
N MET A 262 9.50 6.26 -2.87
CA MET A 262 9.00 5.68 -1.63
C MET A 262 7.59 6.15 -1.28
N ILE A 263 7.27 7.44 -1.51
CA ILE A 263 5.91 7.98 -1.30
C ILE A 263 4.92 7.36 -2.30
N ASP A 264 5.32 7.23 -3.56
CA ASP A 264 4.51 6.56 -4.58
C ASP A 264 4.27 5.08 -4.23
N ALA A 265 5.31 4.36 -3.81
CA ALA A 265 5.21 2.97 -3.36
C ALA A 265 4.30 2.83 -2.13
N GLU A 266 4.41 3.73 -1.15
CA GLU A 266 3.51 3.79 -0.01
C GLU A 266 2.06 3.98 -0.45
N ASN A 267 1.80 4.95 -1.33
CA ASN A 267 0.45 5.21 -1.83
C ASN A 267 -0.16 3.98 -2.51
N LYS A 268 0.61 3.30 -3.34
CA LYS A 268 0.21 2.07 -4.03
C LYS A 268 -0.06 0.94 -3.05
N ILE A 269 0.85 0.66 -2.10
CA ILE A 269 0.64 -0.34 -1.05
C ILE A 269 -0.63 -0.02 -0.26
N PHE A 270 -0.83 1.24 0.15
CA PHE A 270 -1.95 1.65 0.98
C PHE A 270 -3.31 1.47 0.28
N THR A 271 -3.37 1.68 -1.03
CA THR A 271 -4.59 1.58 -1.84
C THR A 271 -4.83 0.19 -2.45
N ALA A 272 -3.88 -0.74 -2.31
CA ALA A 272 -3.94 -2.07 -2.91
C ALA A 272 -5.05 -2.97 -2.32
N LYS A 273 -5.56 -3.86 -3.18
CA LYS A 273 -6.42 -5.02 -2.91
C LYS A 273 -5.87 -6.25 -3.63
N ILE A 274 -5.90 -7.41 -2.98
CA ILE A 274 -5.56 -8.70 -3.58
C ILE A 274 -6.83 -9.56 -3.60
N PRO A 275 -7.28 -10.12 -4.75
CA PRO A 275 -8.62 -10.69 -4.92
C PRO A 275 -9.06 -11.79 -3.93
N TRP A 276 -8.13 -12.43 -3.23
CA TRP A 276 -8.38 -13.50 -2.24
C TRP A 276 -7.86 -13.19 -0.83
N ILE A 277 -7.26 -12.02 -0.61
CA ILE A 277 -6.81 -11.59 0.72
C ILE A 277 -7.74 -10.48 1.19
N GLN A 278 -8.35 -10.68 2.36
CA GLN A 278 -9.16 -9.64 2.99
C GLN A 278 -8.32 -8.38 3.19
N SER A 279 -8.89 -7.20 2.91
CA SER A 279 -8.15 -5.93 2.96
C SER A 279 -7.60 -5.64 4.36
N GLU A 280 -8.31 -6.09 5.39
CA GLU A 280 -7.90 -6.05 6.79
C GLU A 280 -6.63 -6.87 7.05
N SER A 281 -6.43 -7.96 6.31
CA SER A 281 -5.21 -8.78 6.37
C SER A 281 -4.01 -8.13 5.68
N LEU A 282 -4.17 -7.00 4.99
CA LEU A 282 -3.07 -6.20 4.43
C LEU A 282 -2.72 -4.98 5.30
N SER A 283 -3.51 -4.71 6.35
CA SER A 283 -3.38 -3.52 7.18
C SER A 283 -1.99 -3.32 7.79
N GLY A 284 -1.25 -4.40 8.05
CA GLY A 284 0.11 -4.33 8.58
C GLY A 284 1.20 -3.98 7.60
N SER A 285 1.13 -4.45 6.35
CA SER A 285 2.08 -4.04 5.30
C SER A 285 1.80 -2.61 4.83
N LYS A 286 0.52 -2.20 4.82
CA LYS A 286 0.12 -0.79 4.62
C LYS A 286 0.71 0.11 5.71
N ALA A 287 0.56 -0.30 6.96
CA ALA A 287 1.16 0.33 8.13
C ALA A 287 2.69 0.41 8.04
N GLU A 288 3.36 -0.67 7.63
CA GLU A 288 4.81 -0.72 7.48
C GLU A 288 5.33 0.28 6.45
N ALA A 289 4.69 0.33 5.29
CA ALA A 289 5.02 1.29 4.25
C ALA A 289 4.97 2.72 4.78
N THR A 290 3.92 3.05 5.55
CA THR A 290 3.78 4.34 6.21
C THR A 290 4.89 4.63 7.21
N VAL A 291 5.26 3.64 8.04
CA VAL A 291 6.36 3.79 9.00
C VAL A 291 7.68 4.05 8.30
N LYS A 292 7.99 3.31 7.23
CA LYS A 292 9.27 3.45 6.53
C LYS A 292 9.42 4.83 5.91
N VAL A 293 8.34 5.35 5.32
CA VAL A 293 8.32 6.72 4.82
C VAL A 293 8.40 7.73 5.97
N ASP A 294 7.68 7.53 7.08
CA ASP A 294 7.75 8.41 8.25
C ASP A 294 9.16 8.47 8.88
N GLU A 295 9.85 7.32 8.99
CA GLU A 295 11.22 7.23 9.53
C GLU A 295 12.21 8.00 8.66
N VAL A 296 12.11 7.83 7.33
CA VAL A 296 12.90 8.61 6.37
C VAL A 296 12.61 10.11 6.53
N LEU A 297 11.33 10.49 6.57
CA LEU A 297 10.90 11.88 6.68
C LEU A 297 11.34 12.52 8.01
N ALA A 298 11.31 11.78 9.11
CA ALA A 298 11.76 12.26 10.41
C ALA A 298 13.27 12.52 10.47
N GLY A 299 14.04 11.81 9.64
CA GLY A 299 15.48 12.00 9.49
C GLY A 299 15.88 13.21 8.64
N LEU A 300 14.93 13.81 7.90
CA LEU A 300 15.21 14.92 6.99
C LEU A 300 15.01 16.28 7.67
N PRO A 301 15.95 17.24 7.50
CA PRO A 301 15.70 18.61 7.86
C PRO A 301 14.51 19.19 7.07
N PRO A 302 13.72 20.11 7.65
CA PRO A 302 12.72 20.84 6.89
C PRO A 302 13.37 21.63 5.74
N ASN A 303 12.70 21.68 4.58
CA ASN A 303 13.09 22.42 3.37
C ASN A 303 14.36 21.90 2.64
N THR A 304 14.59 20.59 2.60
CA THR A 304 15.68 20.01 1.79
C THR A 304 15.30 19.94 0.30
N PRO A 305 16.30 19.93 -0.61
CA PRO A 305 16.06 19.65 -2.03
C PRO A 305 15.32 18.33 -2.26
N ASP A 306 15.56 17.33 -1.41
CA ASP A 306 14.94 16.02 -1.45
C ASP A 306 13.40 16.12 -1.39
N VAL A 307 12.89 16.89 -0.44
CA VAL A 307 11.44 17.08 -0.24
C VAL A 307 10.81 17.86 -1.40
N LYS A 308 11.52 18.83 -1.97
CA LYS A 308 10.99 19.65 -3.08
C LYS A 308 10.72 18.83 -4.34
N ILE A 309 11.66 17.95 -4.71
CA ILE A 309 11.52 17.06 -5.86
C ILE A 309 10.40 16.04 -5.62
N ALA A 310 10.31 15.47 -4.41
CA ALA A 310 9.21 14.57 -4.06
C ALA A 310 7.83 15.25 -4.16
N LEU A 311 7.72 16.51 -3.73
CA LEU A 311 6.49 17.29 -3.89
C LEU A 311 6.16 17.61 -5.35
N GLU A 312 7.16 17.85 -6.20
CA GLU A 312 6.95 18.05 -7.64
C GLU A 312 6.43 16.77 -8.32
N ALA A 313 6.98 15.61 -7.96
CA ALA A 313 6.49 14.32 -8.43
C ALA A 313 5.04 14.09 -7.98
N ALA A 314 4.74 14.29 -6.69
CA ALA A 314 3.39 14.13 -6.15
C ALA A 314 2.36 15.08 -6.80
N GLN A 315 2.77 16.31 -7.12
CA GLN A 315 1.92 17.26 -7.85
C GLN A 315 1.66 16.80 -9.29
N LYS A 316 2.69 16.32 -10.01
CA LYS A 316 2.54 15.76 -11.37
C LYS A 316 1.61 14.55 -11.40
N GLN A 317 1.62 13.75 -10.35
CA GLN A 317 0.75 12.59 -10.17
C GLN A 317 -0.67 12.96 -9.70
N GLY A 318 -0.98 14.25 -9.49
CA GLY A 318 -2.30 14.70 -9.07
C GLY A 318 -2.63 14.43 -7.60
N HIS A 319 -1.64 14.05 -6.78
CA HIS A 319 -1.85 13.79 -5.34
C HIS A 319 -1.96 15.07 -4.51
N ILE A 320 -1.49 16.22 -5.02
CA ILE A 320 -1.60 17.52 -4.37
C ILE A 320 -2.13 18.58 -5.36
N PRO A 321 -3.16 19.36 -5.00
CA PRO A 321 -3.56 20.54 -5.76
C PRO A 321 -2.44 21.61 -5.83
N ALA A 322 -2.14 22.07 -7.04
CA ALA A 322 -1.03 23.00 -7.31
C ALA A 322 -1.12 24.32 -6.53
N VAL A 323 -2.33 24.85 -6.36
CA VAL A 323 -2.56 26.13 -5.65
C VAL A 323 -2.31 25.96 -4.16
N GLN A 324 -2.94 24.97 -3.52
CA GLN A 324 -2.86 24.74 -2.08
C GLN A 324 -1.43 24.39 -1.63
N ARG A 325 -0.64 23.71 -2.47
CA ARG A 325 0.78 23.42 -2.19
C ARG A 325 1.58 24.68 -1.83
N GLN A 326 1.38 25.80 -2.54
CA GLN A 326 2.15 27.03 -2.35
C GLN A 326 1.99 27.65 -0.97
N PHE A 327 0.88 27.36 -0.29
CA PHE A 327 0.52 27.95 1.01
C PHE A 327 0.82 27.02 2.18
N LEU A 328 1.37 25.84 1.93
CA LEU A 328 1.73 24.87 2.96
C LEU A 328 3.25 24.82 3.16
N ALA A 329 3.65 24.37 4.35
CA ALA A 329 5.03 23.96 4.57
C ALA A 329 5.33 22.67 3.81
N ASP A 330 6.57 22.48 3.37
CA ASP A 330 6.95 21.36 2.50
C ASP A 330 6.51 19.99 3.08
N MET A 331 6.74 19.77 4.38
CA MET A 331 6.31 18.53 5.05
C MET A 331 4.79 18.37 5.13
N ALA A 332 4.05 19.46 5.30
CA ALA A 332 2.59 19.43 5.34
C ALA A 332 1.99 19.17 3.95
N ALA A 333 2.59 19.74 2.90
CA ALA A 333 2.22 19.42 1.53
C ALA A 333 2.51 17.94 1.20
N LEU A 334 3.60 17.39 1.75
CA LEU A 334 3.97 15.99 1.53
C LEU A 334 3.01 15.03 2.25
N GLN A 335 2.50 15.40 3.44
CA GLN A 335 1.43 14.67 4.11
C GLN A 335 0.16 14.63 3.25
N LEU A 336 -0.19 15.74 2.59
CA LEU A 336 -1.36 15.80 1.71
C LEU A 336 -1.24 14.80 0.53
N ALA A 337 -0.03 14.60 -0.01
CA ALA A 337 0.24 13.64 -1.09
C ALA A 337 0.07 12.17 -0.70
N ARG A 338 0.13 11.84 0.59
CA ARG A 338 0.22 10.45 1.05
C ARG A 338 -1.15 9.83 1.26
N ALA A 339 -1.43 8.71 0.62
CA ALA A 339 -2.69 7.98 0.74
C ALA A 339 -2.94 7.43 2.15
N SER A 340 -1.85 7.22 2.90
CA SER A 340 -1.87 6.77 4.29
C SER A 340 -2.36 7.81 5.30
N VAL A 341 -2.30 9.10 4.93
CA VAL A 341 -2.76 10.18 5.80
C VAL A 341 -4.28 10.20 5.83
N PRO A 342 -4.91 10.17 7.04
CA PRO A 342 -6.36 10.19 7.16
C PRO A 342 -6.99 11.38 6.44
N GLN A 343 -8.14 11.16 5.81
CA GLN A 343 -8.84 12.21 5.08
C GLN A 343 -9.16 13.43 5.95
N SER A 344 -9.51 13.22 7.22
CA SER A 344 -9.75 14.32 8.16
C SER A 344 -8.54 15.23 8.35
N GLU A 345 -7.33 14.66 8.38
CA GLU A 345 -6.09 15.45 8.48
C GLU A 345 -5.79 16.18 7.16
N LYS A 346 -6.04 15.52 6.02
CA LYS A 346 -5.94 16.17 4.71
C LYS A 346 -6.88 17.37 4.60
N ASP A 347 -8.12 17.23 5.06
CA ASP A 347 -9.11 18.30 5.06
C ASP A 347 -8.69 19.47 5.97
N GLU A 348 -8.06 19.20 7.11
CA GLU A 348 -7.48 20.23 7.97
C GLU A 348 -6.33 20.97 7.30
N LEU A 349 -5.42 20.25 6.63
CA LEU A 349 -4.32 20.84 5.88
C LEU A 349 -4.83 21.71 4.71
N LEU A 350 -5.84 21.24 3.98
CA LEU A 350 -6.47 22.02 2.91
C LEU A 350 -7.11 23.31 3.46
N LYS A 351 -7.81 23.24 4.60
CA LYS A 351 -8.35 24.44 5.26
C LYS A 351 -7.26 25.44 5.65
N VAL A 352 -6.12 24.96 6.14
CA VAL A 352 -4.97 25.82 6.45
C VAL A 352 -4.44 26.49 5.17
N ALA A 353 -4.30 25.73 4.08
CA ALA A 353 -3.87 26.25 2.78
C ALA A 353 -4.83 27.33 2.25
N ASP A 354 -6.14 27.06 2.26
CA ASP A 354 -7.17 27.98 1.79
C ASP A 354 -7.23 29.26 2.64
N HIS A 355 -7.05 29.14 3.97
CA HIS A 355 -6.99 30.30 4.86
C HIS A 355 -5.78 31.19 4.55
N ARG A 356 -4.60 30.59 4.37
CA ARG A 356 -3.36 31.30 4.03
C ARG A 356 -3.42 31.91 2.63
N PHE A 357 -4.04 31.22 1.67
CA PHE A 357 -4.34 31.75 0.35
C PHE A 357 -5.18 33.03 0.46
N ALA A 358 -6.27 33.00 1.24
CA ALA A 358 -7.10 34.18 1.47
C ALA A 358 -6.33 35.35 2.10
N GLN A 359 -5.50 35.08 3.12
CA GLN A 359 -4.64 36.11 3.73
C GLN A 359 -3.67 36.73 2.72
N PHE A 360 -3.03 35.89 1.90
CA PHE A 360 -2.11 36.34 0.86
C PHE A 360 -2.82 37.19 -0.21
N THR A 361 -4.00 36.77 -0.67
CA THR A 361 -4.81 37.53 -1.63
C THR A 361 -5.18 38.91 -1.08
N VAL A 362 -5.54 39.00 0.21
CA VAL A 362 -5.81 40.30 0.86
C VAL A 362 -4.56 41.16 0.91
N ALA A 363 -3.41 40.61 1.29
CA ALA A 363 -2.14 41.34 1.32
C ALA A 363 -1.74 41.84 -0.07
N LYS A 364 -1.86 40.98 -1.09
CA LYS A 364 -1.59 41.34 -2.49
C LYS A 364 -2.55 42.40 -3.01
N HIS A 365 -3.84 42.30 -2.70
CA HIS A 365 -4.83 43.32 -3.08
C HIS A 365 -4.47 44.70 -2.53
N TRP A 366 -4.11 44.79 -1.24
CA TRP A 366 -3.73 46.06 -0.62
C TRP A 366 -2.34 46.54 -1.05
N HIS A 367 -1.41 45.64 -1.34
CA HIS A 367 -0.15 45.97 -2.01
C HIS A 367 -0.40 46.63 -3.36
N ASP A 368 -1.22 45.99 -4.20
CA ASP A 368 -1.47 46.45 -5.57
C ASP A 368 -2.25 47.77 -5.58
N THR A 369 -3.24 47.90 -4.69
CA THR A 369 -3.98 49.15 -4.47
C THR A 369 -3.05 50.29 -4.03
N LEU A 370 -2.08 49.99 -3.17
CA LEU A 370 -1.19 51.01 -2.64
C LEU A 370 -0.11 51.40 -3.65
N MET A 371 0.64 50.44 -4.22
CA MET A 371 1.93 50.73 -4.85
C MET A 371 2.27 49.94 -6.13
N ALA A 372 1.38 49.08 -6.65
CA ALA A 372 1.59 48.53 -7.99
C ALA A 372 1.44 49.62 -9.08
N PRO A 373 1.85 49.38 -10.33
CA PRO A 373 1.62 50.34 -11.42
C PRO A 373 0.14 50.77 -11.49
N GLY A 374 -0.12 52.07 -11.32
CA GLY A 374 -1.48 52.63 -11.25
C GLY A 374 -2.11 52.66 -9.84
N GLY A 375 -1.38 52.24 -8.81
CA GLY A 375 -1.79 52.32 -7.41
C GLY A 375 -1.79 53.76 -6.86
N LEU A 376 -2.19 53.90 -5.59
CA LEU A 376 -2.36 55.21 -4.93
C LEU A 376 -1.07 56.00 -4.74
N ILE A 377 0.07 55.30 -4.62
CA ILE A 377 1.39 55.90 -4.46
C ILE A 377 2.39 55.35 -5.47
N SER A 378 3.38 56.17 -5.78
CA SER A 378 4.57 55.77 -6.54
C SER A 378 5.81 56.38 -5.89
N PHE A 379 6.97 55.82 -6.23
CA PHE A 379 8.26 56.34 -5.80
C PHE A 379 9.04 56.80 -7.03
N THR A 380 9.59 58.01 -6.96
CA THR A 380 10.50 58.54 -7.98
C THR A 380 11.85 57.83 -7.93
N ASP A 381 12.68 58.00 -8.95
CA ASP A 381 14.03 57.42 -9.02
C ASP A 381 14.93 57.82 -7.83
N ASP A 382 14.69 58.99 -7.24
CA ASP A 382 15.36 59.47 -6.02
C ASP A 382 14.64 59.04 -4.71
N GLY A 383 13.69 58.11 -4.80
CA GLY A 383 13.00 57.46 -3.70
C GLY A 383 11.98 58.34 -2.97
N LYS A 384 11.51 59.44 -3.58
CA LYS A 384 10.48 60.32 -3.00
C LYS A 384 9.10 59.78 -3.30
N LEU A 385 8.20 59.93 -2.31
CA LEU A 385 6.80 59.57 -2.44
C LEU A 385 6.07 60.55 -3.37
N ALA A 386 5.29 60.01 -4.29
CA ALA A 386 4.25 60.71 -5.03
C ALA A 386 2.90 60.03 -4.80
N VAL A 387 1.82 60.82 -4.80
CA VAL A 387 0.44 60.31 -4.74
C VAL A 387 -0.15 60.43 -6.14
N SER A 388 -0.62 59.33 -6.69
CA SER A 388 -0.93 59.21 -8.13
C SER A 388 -2.08 60.11 -8.59
N SER A 389 -3.04 60.42 -7.71
CA SER A 389 -4.17 61.32 -7.98
C SER A 389 -3.89 62.80 -7.75
N ALA A 390 -2.66 63.18 -7.36
CA ALA A 390 -2.32 64.56 -7.02
C ALA A 390 -2.18 65.45 -8.26
N GLU A 391 -3.20 66.24 -8.60
CA GLU A 391 -3.13 67.26 -9.64
C GLU A 391 -2.16 68.39 -9.26
N GLY A 392 -1.21 68.70 -10.15
CA GLY A 392 -0.19 69.72 -9.87
C GLY A 392 0.71 69.43 -8.65
N GLY A 393 0.79 68.16 -8.22
CA GLY A 393 1.55 67.74 -7.04
C GLY A 393 0.87 68.02 -5.70
N LYS A 394 -0.43 68.37 -5.70
CA LYS A 394 -1.25 68.59 -4.52
C LYS A 394 -2.37 67.54 -4.45
N ALA A 395 -2.43 66.80 -3.36
CA ALA A 395 -3.48 65.80 -3.12
C ALA A 395 -4.69 66.40 -2.38
N SER A 396 -5.89 65.93 -2.69
CA SER A 396 -7.10 66.25 -1.93
C SER A 396 -7.09 65.58 -0.56
N ALA A 397 -8.01 66.00 0.33
CA ALA A 397 -8.18 65.35 1.62
C ALA A 397 -8.53 63.86 1.45
N ASP A 398 -9.35 63.52 0.46
CA ASP A 398 -9.81 62.15 0.20
C ASP A 398 -8.68 61.27 -0.32
N ASP A 399 -7.81 61.79 -1.19
CA ASP A 399 -6.60 61.09 -1.65
C ASP A 399 -5.69 60.70 -0.47
N ILE A 400 -5.49 61.64 0.46
CA ILE A 400 -4.66 61.42 1.66
C ILE A 400 -5.30 60.37 2.58
N VAL A 401 -6.63 60.39 2.74
CA VAL A 401 -7.36 59.37 3.51
C VAL A 401 -7.23 58.00 2.86
N ASN A 402 -7.42 57.91 1.55
CA ASN A 402 -7.33 56.66 0.79
C ASN A 402 -5.94 56.04 0.90
N VAL A 403 -4.87 56.83 0.72
CA VAL A 403 -3.48 56.38 0.93
C VAL A 403 -3.28 55.89 2.37
N ALA A 404 -3.76 56.64 3.36
CA ALA A 404 -3.57 56.29 4.76
C ALA A 404 -4.26 54.97 5.14
N GLN A 405 -5.50 54.77 4.67
CA GLN A 405 -6.29 53.56 4.92
C GLN A 405 -5.72 52.36 4.15
N ALA A 406 -5.35 52.52 2.88
CA ALA A 406 -4.75 51.45 2.08
C ALA A 406 -3.43 50.98 2.70
N ALA A 407 -2.56 51.90 3.12
CA ALA A 407 -1.32 51.56 3.81
C ALA A 407 -1.55 50.88 5.17
N GLN A 408 -2.54 51.32 5.95
CA GLN A 408 -2.89 50.64 7.19
C GLN A 408 -3.32 49.19 6.95
N LYS A 409 -4.21 48.96 5.96
CA LYS A 409 -4.71 47.63 5.62
C LYS A 409 -3.62 46.75 5.01
N TYR A 410 -2.75 47.32 4.18
CA TYR A 410 -1.57 46.64 3.65
C TYR A 410 -0.65 46.15 4.77
N PHE A 411 -0.23 47.02 5.70
CA PHE A 411 0.68 46.59 6.77
C PHE A 411 0.04 45.59 7.74
N ALA A 412 -1.27 45.70 7.99
CA ALA A 412 -2.00 44.70 8.77
C ALA A 412 -2.01 43.32 8.06
N ALA A 413 -2.37 43.29 6.77
CA ALA A 413 -2.40 42.06 6.00
C ALA A 413 -1.00 41.46 5.78
N GLN A 414 0.03 42.30 5.58
CA GLN A 414 1.42 41.87 5.47
C GLN A 414 1.91 41.19 6.75
N LYS A 415 1.50 41.72 7.92
CA LYS A 415 1.81 41.10 9.22
C LYS A 415 1.18 39.72 9.34
N ASP A 416 -0.11 39.58 9.02
CA ASP A 416 -0.83 38.31 9.08
C ASP A 416 -0.16 37.24 8.19
N VAL A 417 0.34 37.64 7.01
CA VAL A 417 1.09 36.75 6.11
C VAL A 417 2.50 36.44 6.64
N SER A 418 3.18 37.41 7.27
CA SER A 418 4.55 37.24 7.76
C SER A 418 4.71 36.15 8.83
N GLU A 419 3.64 35.80 9.54
CA GLU A 419 3.63 34.76 10.58
C GLU A 419 3.88 33.34 10.02
N TRP A 420 3.55 33.11 8.74
CA TRP A 420 3.66 31.79 8.12
C TRP A 420 4.41 31.77 6.79
N ILE A 421 4.58 32.89 6.08
CA ILE A 421 5.17 32.90 4.73
C ILE A 421 6.57 32.31 4.66
N LEU A 422 7.37 32.43 5.72
CA LEU A 422 8.73 31.86 5.77
C LEU A 422 8.74 30.33 5.89
N GLN A 423 7.59 29.73 6.17
CA GLN A 423 7.44 28.28 6.29
C GLN A 423 7.07 27.61 4.96
N THR A 424 6.75 28.36 3.90
CA THR A 424 6.30 27.80 2.62
C THR A 424 7.45 27.57 1.64
N SER A 425 7.23 26.66 0.67
CA SER A 425 8.22 26.28 -0.36
C SER A 425 8.68 27.46 -1.21
N ASP A 426 7.75 28.38 -1.49
CA ASP A 426 7.87 29.49 -2.43
C ASP A 426 7.96 30.86 -1.73
N ALA A 427 8.39 30.85 -0.46
CA ALA A 427 8.52 32.05 0.36
C ALA A 427 9.21 33.23 -0.35
N PRO A 428 10.32 33.05 -1.10
CA PRO A 428 10.99 34.17 -1.78
C PRO A 428 10.11 34.87 -2.82
N ASN A 429 9.41 34.11 -3.67
CA ASN A 429 8.57 34.68 -4.72
C ASN A 429 7.30 35.29 -4.15
N MET A 430 6.67 34.62 -3.17
CA MET A 430 5.51 35.16 -2.47
C MET A 430 5.85 36.46 -1.75
N TYR A 431 6.98 36.51 -1.06
CA TYR A 431 7.44 37.71 -0.35
C TYR A 431 7.72 38.86 -1.33
N LYS A 432 8.31 38.58 -2.49
CA LYS A 432 8.55 39.59 -3.54
C LYS A 432 7.24 40.29 -3.96
N GLN A 433 6.16 39.53 -4.13
CA GLN A 433 4.86 40.03 -4.59
C GLN A 433 4.13 40.95 -3.60
N ILE A 434 4.49 40.91 -2.31
CA ILE A 434 3.78 41.66 -1.25
C ILE A 434 4.71 42.54 -0.40
N SER A 435 6.01 42.63 -0.73
CA SER A 435 6.99 43.38 0.07
C SER A 435 7.16 44.84 -0.38
N GLY A 436 6.71 45.19 -1.58
CA GLY A 436 6.97 46.50 -2.20
C GLY A 436 8.39 46.66 -2.76
N THR A 437 9.22 45.60 -2.72
CA THR A 437 10.63 45.65 -3.14
C THR A 437 10.84 46.13 -4.57
N GLU A 438 9.96 45.73 -5.50
CA GLU A 438 10.00 46.16 -6.91
C GLU A 438 9.65 47.64 -7.11
N ALA A 439 8.73 48.18 -6.32
CA ALA A 439 8.28 49.57 -6.45
C ALA A 439 9.16 50.57 -5.66
N HIS A 440 9.88 50.08 -4.64
CA HIS A 440 10.47 50.92 -3.60
C HIS A 440 12.00 50.72 -3.40
N ASN A 441 12.65 49.87 -4.20
CA ASN A 441 14.07 49.51 -4.04
C ASN A 441 14.39 48.95 -2.63
N GLY A 442 13.46 48.18 -2.07
CA GLY A 442 13.56 47.53 -0.76
C GLY A 442 12.20 47.33 -0.10
N PRO A 443 12.07 46.46 0.92
CA PRO A 443 10.80 46.23 1.60
C PRO A 443 10.24 47.54 2.18
N LEU A 444 9.00 47.87 1.86
CA LEU A 444 8.35 49.06 2.41
C LEU A 444 7.90 48.77 3.85
N THR A 445 8.43 49.52 4.82
CA THR A 445 8.01 49.42 6.23
C THR A 445 7.14 50.59 6.66
N PRO A 446 6.35 50.46 7.75
CA PRO A 446 5.60 51.58 8.32
C PRO A 446 6.48 52.79 8.64
N GLU A 447 7.70 52.58 9.13
CA GLU A 447 8.66 53.64 9.45
C GLU A 447 9.13 54.38 8.21
N ASP A 448 9.44 53.65 7.14
CA ASP A 448 9.94 54.26 5.93
C ASP A 448 8.85 55.03 5.18
N LEU A 449 7.66 54.44 5.07
CA LEU A 449 6.50 55.16 4.54
C LEU A 449 6.18 56.39 5.40
N SER A 450 6.22 56.28 6.73
CA SER A 450 6.05 57.41 7.67
C SER A 450 7.02 58.54 7.39
N LYS A 451 8.30 58.22 7.17
CA LYS A 451 9.35 59.19 6.87
C LYS A 451 9.09 59.88 5.53
N LYS A 452 8.84 59.11 4.47
CA LYS A 452 8.63 59.62 3.11
C LYS A 452 7.34 60.44 3.00
N PHE A 453 6.26 59.99 3.64
CA PHE A 453 5.01 60.73 3.72
C PHE A 453 5.17 62.05 4.47
N LYS A 454 5.87 62.07 5.61
CA LYS A 454 6.11 63.32 6.36
C LYS A 454 6.90 64.35 5.55
N ALA A 455 7.81 63.90 4.68
CA ALA A 455 8.55 64.74 3.75
C ALA A 455 7.65 65.27 2.62
N TRP A 456 6.91 64.39 1.96
CA TRP A 456 5.94 64.73 0.91
C TRP A 456 4.85 65.69 1.43
N ALA A 457 4.32 65.45 2.63
CA ALA A 457 3.29 66.25 3.27
C ALA A 457 3.71 67.72 3.47
N VAL A 458 5.02 68.05 3.51
CA VAL A 458 5.49 69.44 3.67
C VAL A 458 5.00 70.32 2.51
N SER A 459 4.93 69.79 1.29
CA SER A 459 4.49 70.54 0.12
C SER A 459 2.96 70.58 -0.05
N GLN A 460 2.17 69.84 0.75
CA GLN A 460 0.71 69.71 0.56
C GLN A 460 -0.12 70.90 1.09
N ASP A 461 -1.43 70.95 0.82
CA ASP A 461 -2.29 71.98 1.39
C ASP A 461 -2.53 71.77 2.91
N LYS A 462 -2.65 72.86 3.68
CA LYS A 462 -2.85 72.80 5.14
C LYS A 462 -4.26 72.31 5.49
N HIS A 463 -5.29 72.79 4.79
CA HIS A 463 -6.67 72.43 5.07
C HIS A 463 -6.94 70.97 4.71
N ALA A 464 -6.47 70.52 3.53
CA ALA A 464 -6.58 69.14 3.10
C ALA A 464 -5.96 68.14 4.10
N MET A 465 -4.75 68.44 4.60
CA MET A 465 -4.08 67.60 5.61
C MET A 465 -4.86 67.53 6.94
N ILE A 466 -5.39 68.66 7.41
CA ILE A 466 -6.17 68.70 8.66
C ILE A 466 -7.49 67.94 8.51
N GLN A 467 -8.19 68.14 7.39
CA GLN A 467 -9.44 67.44 7.08
C GLN A 467 -9.21 65.92 7.00
N ALA A 468 -8.18 65.47 6.28
CA ALA A 468 -7.84 64.05 6.20
C ALA A 468 -7.54 63.45 7.58
N ALA A 469 -6.76 64.15 8.42
CA ALA A 469 -6.46 63.69 9.78
C ALA A 469 -7.72 63.64 10.66
N GLN A 470 -8.67 64.57 10.53
CA GLN A 470 -9.96 64.53 11.22
C GLN A 470 -10.80 63.33 10.80
N THR A 471 -10.88 63.04 9.49
CA THR A 471 -11.55 61.86 8.94
C THR A 471 -10.94 60.56 9.48
N LEU A 472 -9.62 60.53 9.71
CA LEU A 472 -8.90 59.40 10.29
C LEU A 472 -8.97 59.32 11.84
N GLY A 473 -9.84 60.10 12.46
CA GLY A 473 -10.15 60.00 13.90
C GLY A 473 -9.33 60.94 14.80
N MET A 474 -8.77 62.02 14.25
CA MET A 474 -8.20 63.11 15.05
C MET A 474 -9.32 63.99 15.66
N THR A 475 -10.08 63.47 16.62
CA THR A 475 -11.14 64.21 17.36
C THR A 475 -10.94 64.17 18.89
N GLY A 476 -11.43 65.20 19.60
CA GLY A 476 -11.71 65.28 21.05
C GLY A 476 -10.68 64.71 22.05
N GLY A 477 -10.03 65.58 22.84
CA GLY A 477 -9.17 65.21 23.98
C GLY A 477 -7.69 64.91 23.66
N LYS A 478 -7.38 64.51 22.42
CA LYS A 478 -6.00 64.34 21.91
C LYS A 478 -5.59 65.35 20.83
N ALA A 479 -6.47 66.29 20.47
CA ALA A 479 -6.18 67.36 19.52
C ALA A 479 -5.60 68.59 20.25
N PRO A 480 -4.48 69.18 19.81
CA PRO A 480 -3.95 70.42 20.39
C PRO A 480 -4.90 71.59 20.14
N ALA A 481 -4.88 72.59 21.03
CA ALA A 481 -5.76 73.77 21.00
C ALA A 481 -5.72 74.58 19.68
N LYS A 482 -4.68 74.40 18.85
CA LYS A 482 -4.61 74.87 17.46
C LYS A 482 -4.20 73.71 16.56
N LEU A 483 -5.13 73.22 15.74
CA LEU A 483 -4.84 72.20 14.71
C LEU A 483 -3.84 72.76 13.69
N SER A 484 -2.68 72.12 13.59
CA SER A 484 -1.61 72.51 12.66
C SER A 484 -1.33 71.39 11.67
N LYS A 485 -0.79 71.76 10.51
CA LYS A 485 -0.33 70.81 9.48
C LYS A 485 0.68 69.80 10.02
N THR A 486 1.51 70.22 10.99
CA THR A 486 2.50 69.36 11.65
C THR A 486 1.84 68.25 12.48
N TYR A 487 0.79 68.57 13.23
CA TYR A 487 0.06 67.56 13.98
C TYR A 487 -0.73 66.62 13.06
N ALA A 488 -1.36 67.16 12.02
CA ALA A 488 -2.09 66.37 11.04
C ALA A 488 -1.20 65.33 10.34
N LYS A 489 -0.02 65.73 9.84
CA LYS A 489 0.91 64.77 9.19
C LYS A 489 1.46 63.71 10.15
N MET A 490 1.69 64.06 11.42
CA MET A 490 2.12 63.08 12.43
C MET A 490 1.02 62.10 12.77
N HIS A 491 -0.24 62.56 12.87
CA HIS A 491 -1.39 61.70 13.15
C HIS A 491 -1.63 60.69 12.03
N ILE A 492 -1.69 61.16 10.78
CA ILE A 492 -1.88 60.31 9.59
C ILE A 492 -0.78 59.24 9.52
N ALA A 493 0.48 59.65 9.66
CA ALA A 493 1.60 58.72 9.64
C ALA A 493 1.62 57.75 10.83
N ALA A 494 0.94 58.06 11.94
CA ALA A 494 0.79 57.17 13.09
C ALA A 494 -0.31 56.11 12.90
N VAL A 495 -1.24 56.31 11.96
CA VAL A 495 -2.30 55.33 11.63
C VAL A 495 -1.70 53.99 11.19
N TRP A 496 -0.56 54.02 10.49
CA TRP A 496 0.13 52.83 9.99
C TRP A 496 0.73 51.93 11.07
N PHE A 497 0.86 52.45 12.30
CA PHE A 497 1.35 51.68 13.45
C PHE A 497 0.20 51.11 14.30
N LYS A 498 -1.06 51.56 14.09
CA LYS A 498 -2.24 51.01 14.77
C LYS A 498 -2.59 49.66 14.15
N GLY A 499 -1.92 48.63 14.69
CA GLY A 499 -1.91 47.22 14.24
C GLY A 499 -0.55 46.54 14.47
N ALA A 500 0.52 47.32 14.62
CA ALA A 500 1.91 46.85 14.65
C ALA A 500 2.48 46.57 16.06
N GLY A 501 1.79 46.89 17.15
CA GLY A 501 2.31 46.65 18.52
C GLY A 501 3.56 47.47 18.89
N VAL A 502 4.00 48.40 18.06
CA VAL A 502 5.16 49.27 18.31
C VAL A 502 4.68 50.60 18.90
N SER A 503 5.23 50.98 20.07
CA SER A 503 5.01 52.31 20.64
C SER A 503 5.66 53.38 19.76
N PRO A 504 5.03 54.55 19.54
CA PRO A 504 5.61 55.61 18.72
C PRO A 504 6.93 56.12 19.34
N PRO A 505 7.94 56.50 18.54
CA PRO A 505 9.22 56.96 19.06
C PRO A 505 9.05 58.24 19.88
N SER A 506 9.55 58.24 21.11
CA SER A 506 9.50 59.39 22.01
C SER A 506 10.36 60.54 21.48
N THR A 507 9.76 61.71 21.30
CA THR A 507 10.48 62.96 21.05
C THR A 507 10.93 63.57 22.38
N GLY A 508 12.18 63.34 22.77
CA GLY A 508 12.87 64.10 23.82
C GLY A 508 13.95 65.00 23.20
N PRO A 509 14.04 66.29 23.56
CA PRO A 509 15.07 67.18 23.03
C PRO A 509 16.43 66.90 23.67
N ALA A 510 17.47 66.90 22.84
CA ALA A 510 18.87 66.74 23.22
C ALA A 510 19.37 67.90 24.10
N ALA A 511 20.27 67.58 25.04
CA ALA A 511 21.19 68.52 25.69
C ALA A 511 22.62 67.92 25.69
N PRO A 512 23.68 68.75 25.72
CA PRO A 512 24.86 68.53 24.88
C PRO A 512 26.12 68.00 25.60
N SER A 513 26.94 67.33 24.79
CA SER A 513 28.41 67.18 24.79
C SER A 513 29.25 67.31 26.07
N THR A 514 30.09 66.31 26.34
CA THR A 514 31.55 66.51 26.52
C THR A 514 32.38 65.24 26.27
N ALA A 515 33.38 65.40 25.39
CA ALA A 515 34.77 64.90 25.47
C ALA A 515 35.14 63.39 25.44
N LYS A 516 35.64 62.98 24.26
CA LYS A 516 37.03 62.54 23.94
C LYS A 516 37.65 61.26 24.57
N LYS A 517 38.02 60.38 23.62
CA LYS A 517 39.28 59.59 23.46
C LYS A 517 39.50 58.27 24.23
N ALA A 518 39.47 57.20 23.42
CA ALA A 518 40.58 56.30 23.05
C ALA A 518 40.90 55.02 23.83
N SER A 519 41.14 53.98 23.00
CA SER A 519 41.93 52.75 23.20
C SER A 519 41.31 51.65 24.07
N ALA A 520 41.44 50.36 23.79
CA ALA A 520 42.32 49.65 22.88
C ALA A 520 41.71 48.31 22.43
N SER A 521 42.30 47.79 21.37
CA SER A 521 41.96 46.62 20.57
C SER A 521 42.60 45.30 21.03
N THR A 522 42.01 44.19 20.53
CA THR A 522 42.63 42.90 20.12
C THR A 522 43.07 41.88 21.21
N PRO A 523 43.24 40.57 20.90
CA PRO A 523 42.34 39.62 20.20
C PRO A 523 42.40 38.14 20.75
N SER A 524 41.61 37.25 20.11
CA SER A 524 41.78 35.77 19.99
C SER A 524 41.52 34.86 21.21
N PRO A 525 41.37 33.52 21.04
CA PRO A 525 40.82 32.71 19.93
C PRO A 525 39.78 31.67 20.42
N ALA A 526 39.14 30.91 19.51
CA ALA A 526 38.40 29.69 19.84
C ALA A 526 39.31 28.64 20.54
N PRO A 527 38.77 27.76 21.41
CA PRO A 527 38.71 26.36 20.99
C PRO A 527 37.62 25.47 21.65
N THR A 528 37.29 24.40 20.91
CA THR A 528 37.02 22.99 21.32
C THR A 528 35.89 22.61 22.28
N ALA A 529 35.20 21.56 21.85
CA ALA A 529 34.18 20.77 22.53
C ALA A 529 34.68 20.02 23.79
N SER A 530 33.80 19.88 24.79
CA SER A 530 33.70 18.72 25.68
C SER A 530 32.39 18.75 26.47
N ALA A 531 31.93 17.57 26.87
CA ALA A 531 30.55 17.22 27.16
C ALA A 531 30.19 17.07 28.66
N PHE A 532 28.86 17.11 28.92
CA PHE A 532 28.06 16.64 30.08
C PHE A 532 28.10 17.46 31.39
N PRO A 533 27.08 17.40 32.31
CA PRO A 533 25.81 16.66 32.33
C PRO A 533 24.54 17.49 32.67
N SER A 534 23.38 16.83 32.61
CA SER A 534 22.02 17.32 32.85
C SER A 534 21.74 17.90 34.25
N THR A 535 20.89 18.93 34.34
CA THR A 535 19.87 19.02 35.40
C THR A 535 18.53 19.49 34.83
N LYS A 536 17.48 18.83 35.32
CA LYS A 536 16.09 18.87 34.86
C LYS A 536 15.40 20.17 35.28
N THR A 537 14.64 20.75 34.37
CA THR A 537 13.41 21.46 34.73
C THR A 537 12.29 20.99 33.81
N SER A 538 11.25 20.45 34.44
CA SER A 538 10.08 19.85 33.80
C SER A 538 9.29 20.87 33.01
N VAL A 539 9.07 20.60 31.72
CA VAL A 539 7.92 21.10 30.99
C VAL A 539 7.20 19.89 30.40
N VAL A 540 5.96 19.73 30.86
CA VAL A 540 4.88 18.85 30.40
C VAL A 540 5.17 18.12 29.09
N ALA A 541 5.36 16.79 29.21
CA ALA A 541 5.44 15.88 28.08
C ALA A 541 4.14 15.93 27.26
N LYS A 542 4.17 16.65 26.13
CA LYS A 542 3.22 16.40 25.03
C LYS A 542 3.52 14.99 24.51
N THR A 543 2.55 14.09 24.69
CA THR A 543 2.52 12.74 24.15
C THR A 543 2.71 12.79 22.64
N SER A 544 3.91 12.44 22.15
CA SER A 544 4.16 12.37 20.71
C SER A 544 3.42 11.16 20.11
N PHE A 545 2.59 11.47 19.12
CA PHE A 545 1.86 10.54 18.25
C PHE A 545 2.72 9.36 17.75
N GLY A 546 4.00 9.60 17.44
CA GLY A 546 4.94 8.58 16.97
C GLY A 546 5.18 7.41 17.93
N GLY A 547 5.08 7.60 19.25
CA GLY A 547 5.32 6.53 20.24
C GLY A 547 4.14 5.57 20.46
N HIS A 548 2.92 6.03 20.21
CA HIS A 548 1.70 5.22 20.30
C HIS A 548 1.32 4.60 18.95
N HIS A 549 1.60 5.29 17.84
CA HIS A 549 1.41 4.79 16.47
C HIS A 549 2.38 3.63 16.18
N ALA A 550 3.68 3.76 16.44
CA ALA A 550 4.68 2.70 16.20
C ALA A 550 4.37 1.36 16.92
N LYS A 551 3.80 1.42 18.14
CA LYS A 551 3.41 0.23 18.91
C LYS A 551 2.15 -0.46 18.41
N LEU A 552 1.27 0.27 17.73
CA LEU A 552 0.08 -0.25 17.04
C LEU A 552 0.50 -0.87 15.69
N LEU A 553 1.43 -0.21 14.99
CA LEU A 553 1.97 -0.62 13.69
C LEU A 553 2.82 -1.90 13.77
N ASP A 554 3.67 -2.09 14.80
CA ASP A 554 4.38 -3.36 15.01
C ASP A 554 3.42 -4.53 15.25
N ALA A 555 2.32 -4.29 15.98
CA ALA A 555 1.28 -5.31 16.20
C ALA A 555 0.49 -5.67 14.92
N LEU A 556 0.44 -4.73 13.96
CA LEU A 556 -0.21 -4.86 12.65
C LEU A 556 0.73 -5.53 11.62
N LYS A 557 2.01 -5.14 11.52
CA LYS A 557 3.06 -5.74 10.65
C LYS A 557 3.08 -7.27 10.72
N HIS A 558 3.02 -7.84 11.93
CA HIS A 558 3.02 -9.28 12.16
C HIS A 558 1.69 -9.98 11.88
N TYR A 559 0.57 -9.25 11.86
CA TYR A 559 -0.75 -9.81 11.54
C TYR A 559 -0.91 -10.05 10.03
N SER A 560 -0.18 -9.31 9.17
CA SER A 560 -0.34 -9.34 7.71
C SER A 560 0.82 -9.93 6.92
N GLY A 561 2.07 -9.79 7.37
CA GLY A 561 3.25 -10.23 6.58
C GLY A 561 3.26 -11.73 6.29
N ALA A 562 2.79 -12.54 7.24
CA ALA A 562 2.66 -13.98 7.08
C ALA A 562 1.58 -14.38 6.07
N ALA A 563 0.47 -13.64 5.97
CA ALA A 563 -0.59 -13.93 5.01
C ALA A 563 -0.14 -13.72 3.55
N VAL A 564 0.87 -12.87 3.35
CA VAL A 564 1.44 -12.52 2.04
C VAL A 564 2.53 -13.50 1.59
N ASP A 565 3.26 -14.13 2.52
CA ASP A 565 4.32 -15.07 2.17
C ASP A 565 3.88 -16.54 2.21
N VAL A 566 2.74 -16.84 2.86
CA VAL A 566 2.19 -18.19 2.89
C VAL A 566 1.58 -18.54 1.53
N PRO A 567 1.90 -19.73 0.98
CA PRO A 567 1.33 -20.19 -0.29
C PRO A 567 -0.20 -20.19 -0.28
N LYS A 568 -0.79 -19.80 -1.42
CA LYS A 568 -2.24 -19.79 -1.62
C LYS A 568 -2.85 -21.19 -1.36
N PRO A 569 -4.00 -21.28 -0.68
CA PRO A 569 -4.73 -22.54 -0.59
C PRO A 569 -5.09 -23.07 -1.99
N VAL A 570 -4.87 -24.37 -2.19
CA VAL A 570 -5.26 -25.11 -3.39
C VAL A 570 -6.53 -25.90 -3.06
N ASP A 571 -7.39 -26.13 -4.05
CA ASP A 571 -8.57 -26.95 -3.86
C ASP A 571 -8.21 -28.34 -3.30
N ALA A 572 -8.86 -28.73 -2.21
CA ALA A 572 -8.55 -29.97 -1.50
C ALA A 572 -8.81 -31.21 -2.36
N LYS A 573 -9.75 -31.16 -3.32
CA LYS A 573 -9.97 -32.27 -4.25
C LYS A 573 -8.82 -32.39 -5.24
N ALA A 574 -8.38 -31.26 -5.81
CA ALA A 574 -7.20 -31.24 -6.68
C ALA A 574 -5.96 -31.80 -5.98
N VAL A 575 -5.71 -31.41 -4.72
CA VAL A 575 -4.61 -31.95 -3.91
C VAL A 575 -4.77 -33.46 -3.67
N ALA A 576 -5.97 -33.93 -3.38
CA ALA A 576 -6.24 -35.35 -3.10
C ALA A 576 -6.06 -36.24 -4.34
N THR A 577 -6.28 -35.72 -5.54
CA THR A 577 -6.12 -36.45 -6.81
C THR A 577 -4.75 -36.25 -7.47
N HIS A 578 -3.93 -35.33 -6.97
CA HIS A 578 -2.62 -35.01 -7.53
C HIS A 578 -1.64 -36.19 -7.39
N ASP A 579 -0.89 -36.47 -8.46
CA ASP A 579 0.23 -37.43 -8.41
C ASP A 579 1.50 -36.73 -7.93
N PHE A 580 1.86 -36.99 -6.67
CA PHE A 580 3.07 -36.45 -6.05
C PHE A 580 4.37 -37.15 -6.51
N GLY A 581 4.29 -38.23 -7.29
CA GLY A 581 5.44 -38.98 -7.76
C GLY A 581 6.31 -39.58 -6.64
N SER A 582 7.55 -39.95 -6.97
CA SER A 582 8.48 -40.61 -6.04
C SER A 582 9.09 -39.66 -4.99
N GLY A 583 9.17 -38.36 -5.30
CA GLY A 583 9.76 -37.33 -4.44
C GLY A 583 11.25 -37.53 -4.13
N THR A 584 11.81 -36.61 -3.35
CA THR A 584 13.20 -36.67 -2.84
C THR A 584 13.21 -36.67 -1.31
N SER A 585 14.23 -37.28 -0.70
CA SER A 585 14.35 -37.30 0.77
C SER A 585 14.53 -35.89 1.33
N ALA A 586 13.77 -35.54 2.37
CA ALA A 586 13.84 -34.25 3.05
C ALA A 586 14.57 -34.31 4.41
N THR A 587 15.49 -35.28 4.56
CA THR A 587 16.27 -35.52 5.78
C THR A 587 17.09 -34.33 6.26
N GLY A 588 17.43 -33.38 5.38
CA GLY A 588 18.16 -32.15 5.72
C GLY A 588 17.31 -31.06 6.40
N LEU A 589 15.98 -31.19 6.44
CA LEU A 589 15.07 -30.15 6.98
C LEU A 589 14.79 -30.32 8.50
N GLY A 590 15.62 -31.04 9.24
CA GLY A 590 15.47 -31.27 10.69
C GLY A 590 14.30 -32.20 11.10
N GLY A 591 13.99 -32.32 12.40
CA GLY A 591 12.86 -33.13 12.91
C GLY A 591 13.12 -34.65 12.98
N VAL A 592 12.28 -35.37 13.74
CA VAL A 592 12.47 -36.81 14.06
C VAL A 592 11.64 -37.77 13.20
N HIS A 593 10.75 -37.25 12.34
CA HIS A 593 9.87 -38.03 11.48
C HIS A 593 10.31 -37.99 10.02
N SER A 594 10.08 -39.11 9.31
CA SER A 594 10.40 -39.21 7.88
C SER A 594 9.58 -38.20 7.08
N LYS A 595 10.20 -37.57 6.09
CA LYS A 595 9.57 -36.61 5.18
C LYS A 595 10.24 -36.62 3.81
N SER A 596 9.47 -36.27 2.80
CA SER A 596 9.92 -36.18 1.40
C SER A 596 9.40 -34.91 0.75
N LEU A 597 10.15 -34.40 -0.24
CA LEU A 597 9.78 -33.24 -1.05
C LEU A 597 9.24 -33.72 -2.39
N HIS A 598 8.20 -33.04 -2.86
CA HIS A 598 7.46 -33.37 -4.07
C HIS A 598 7.10 -32.09 -4.82
N THR A 599 6.73 -32.21 -6.09
CA THR A 599 6.09 -31.12 -6.83
C THR A 599 4.59 -31.20 -6.59
N GLY A 600 3.99 -30.10 -6.11
CA GLY A 600 2.56 -30.02 -5.85
C GLY A 600 1.73 -29.64 -7.08
N PRO A 601 0.40 -29.57 -6.93
CA PRO A 601 -0.53 -29.22 -8.01
C PRO A 601 -0.38 -27.79 -8.54
N ASP A 602 0.28 -26.92 -7.79
CA ASP A 602 0.61 -25.53 -8.16
C ASP A 602 1.99 -25.42 -8.84
N GLY A 603 2.65 -26.53 -9.14
CA GLY A 603 4.03 -26.58 -9.64
C GLY A 603 5.09 -26.21 -8.60
N GLY A 604 4.69 -25.89 -7.37
CA GLY A 604 5.57 -25.53 -6.27
C GLY A 604 6.18 -26.74 -5.55
N GLN A 605 7.10 -26.47 -4.63
CA GLN A 605 7.68 -27.52 -3.78
C GLN A 605 6.80 -27.77 -2.57
N TRP A 606 6.45 -29.04 -2.35
CA TRP A 606 5.59 -29.51 -1.27
C TRP A 606 6.31 -30.54 -0.42
N MET A 607 5.97 -30.60 0.87
CA MET A 607 6.47 -31.58 1.81
C MET A 607 5.37 -32.60 2.13
N PHE A 608 5.73 -33.88 2.06
CA PHE A 608 4.90 -35.00 2.50
C PHE A 608 5.44 -35.61 3.80
N LYS A 609 4.54 -35.82 4.77
CA LYS A 609 4.78 -36.50 6.04
C LYS A 609 3.92 -37.77 6.13
N PRO A 610 4.49 -38.97 5.87
CA PRO A 610 3.72 -40.21 5.91
C PRO A 610 3.24 -40.56 7.33
N ASP A 611 1.96 -40.91 7.47
CA ASP A 611 1.39 -41.41 8.72
C ASP A 611 1.30 -42.95 8.71
N LYS A 612 2.47 -43.58 8.83
CA LYS A 612 2.59 -45.06 8.81
C LYS A 612 1.99 -45.73 10.04
N LYS A 613 1.95 -45.04 11.18
CA LYS A 613 1.53 -45.64 12.46
C LYS A 613 0.02 -45.57 12.64
N THR A 614 -0.60 -44.46 12.26
CA THR A 614 -2.03 -44.26 12.54
C THR A 614 -2.94 -44.29 11.31
N GLY A 615 -2.39 -44.53 10.12
CA GLY A 615 -3.15 -44.79 8.91
C GLY A 615 -3.92 -43.58 8.37
N GLY A 616 -3.45 -42.37 8.66
CA GLY A 616 -4.05 -41.10 8.24
C GLY A 616 -4.66 -40.28 9.37
N ALA A 617 -4.91 -40.87 10.54
CA ALA A 617 -5.54 -40.16 11.65
C ALA A 617 -4.72 -38.96 12.17
N ARG A 618 -3.38 -39.06 12.21
CA ARG A 618 -2.51 -37.92 12.57
C ARG A 618 -2.45 -36.87 11.47
N ALA A 619 -2.44 -37.30 10.21
CA ALA A 619 -2.49 -36.38 9.08
C ALA A 619 -3.79 -35.57 9.05
N ALA A 620 -4.93 -36.22 9.36
CA ALA A 620 -6.21 -35.53 9.49
C ALA A 620 -6.22 -34.53 10.67
N ALA A 621 -5.56 -34.85 11.78
CA ALA A 621 -5.37 -33.93 12.90
C ALA A 621 -4.54 -32.70 12.51
N GLU A 622 -3.43 -32.89 11.79
CA GLU A 622 -2.56 -31.80 11.34
C GLU A 622 -3.26 -30.91 10.29
N ALA A 623 -3.99 -31.50 9.35
CA ALA A 623 -4.81 -30.77 8.38
C ALA A 623 -5.90 -29.93 9.08
N ALA A 624 -6.59 -30.50 10.07
CA ALA A 624 -7.58 -29.77 10.85
C ALA A 624 -6.94 -28.61 11.64
N ALA A 625 -5.75 -28.80 12.23
CA ALA A 625 -5.04 -27.75 12.95
C ALA A 625 -4.69 -26.55 12.03
N SER A 626 -4.26 -26.81 10.80
CA SER A 626 -4.03 -25.77 9.79
C SER A 626 -5.31 -24.98 9.47
N GLN A 627 -6.44 -25.68 9.26
CA GLN A 627 -7.74 -25.03 9.03
C GLN A 627 -8.20 -24.20 10.23
N ILE A 628 -7.96 -24.68 11.45
CA ILE A 628 -8.29 -23.94 12.69
C ILE A 628 -7.47 -22.66 12.80
N PHE A 629 -6.16 -22.71 12.53
CA PHE A 629 -5.35 -21.49 12.52
C PHE A 629 -5.90 -20.46 11.55
N GLN A 630 -6.22 -20.86 10.32
CA GLN A 630 -6.78 -19.98 9.30
C GLN A 630 -8.14 -19.40 9.74
N ALA A 631 -9.03 -20.23 10.28
CA ALA A 631 -10.33 -19.79 10.80
C ALA A 631 -10.21 -18.87 12.03
N ALA A 632 -9.09 -18.95 12.75
CA ALA A 632 -8.77 -18.11 13.90
C ALA A 632 -7.99 -16.83 13.52
N GLY A 633 -7.78 -16.59 12.22
CA GLY A 633 -7.07 -15.40 11.73
C GLY A 633 -5.57 -15.44 12.05
N VAL A 634 -5.04 -16.64 12.26
CA VAL A 634 -3.61 -16.88 12.44
C VAL A 634 -3.09 -17.48 11.13
N SER A 635 -2.21 -16.76 10.44
CA SER A 635 -1.61 -17.23 9.19
C SER A 635 -0.90 -18.57 9.41
N ALA A 636 -1.28 -19.59 8.65
CA ALA A 636 -0.72 -20.94 8.72
C ALA A 636 -0.61 -21.54 7.32
N VAL A 637 0.42 -22.36 7.12
CA VAL A 637 0.58 -23.12 5.87
C VAL A 637 -0.65 -24.02 5.68
N PRO A 638 -1.28 -24.04 4.49
CA PRO A 638 -2.39 -24.95 4.25
C PRO A 638 -1.90 -26.41 4.23
N VAL A 639 -2.50 -27.25 5.08
CA VAL A 639 -2.16 -28.67 5.19
C VAL A 639 -3.34 -29.52 4.73
N TYR A 640 -3.06 -30.55 3.95
CA TYR A 640 -4.04 -31.48 3.42
C TYR A 640 -3.65 -32.92 3.74
N THR A 641 -4.58 -33.85 3.55
CA THR A 641 -4.30 -35.29 3.56
C THR A 641 -4.20 -35.82 2.14
N ALA A 642 -3.15 -36.57 1.83
CA ALA A 642 -2.99 -37.24 0.54
C ALA A 642 -2.39 -38.65 0.70
N LYS A 643 -2.46 -39.45 -0.37
CA LYS A 643 -1.83 -40.76 -0.43
C LYS A 643 -0.62 -40.69 -1.39
N VAL A 644 0.57 -40.88 -0.85
CA VAL A 644 1.84 -40.81 -1.61
C VAL A 644 2.64 -42.07 -1.33
N GLY A 645 3.14 -42.73 -2.39
CA GLY A 645 3.93 -43.96 -2.25
C GLY A 645 3.21 -45.07 -1.46
N GLY A 646 1.88 -45.17 -1.60
CA GLY A 646 1.06 -46.17 -0.89
C GLY A 646 0.69 -45.82 0.56
N HIS A 647 1.20 -44.73 1.12
CA HIS A 647 0.92 -44.29 2.49
C HIS A 647 0.05 -43.04 2.52
N THR A 648 -0.93 -43.02 3.43
CA THR A 648 -1.67 -41.79 3.76
C THR A 648 -0.82 -40.93 4.68
N GLY A 649 -0.79 -39.61 4.45
CA GLY A 649 -0.01 -38.67 5.24
C GLY A 649 -0.45 -37.22 5.01
N ALA A 650 0.22 -36.30 5.69
CA ALA A 650 0.00 -34.87 5.53
C ALA A 650 0.84 -34.34 4.36
N VAL A 651 0.26 -33.48 3.53
CA VAL A 651 0.96 -32.72 2.48
C VAL A 651 0.78 -31.23 2.70
N GLN A 652 1.83 -30.45 2.45
CA GLN A 652 1.81 -29.00 2.61
C GLN A 652 2.79 -28.33 1.63
N PRO A 653 2.51 -27.14 1.11
CA PRO A 653 3.48 -26.37 0.34
C PRO A 653 4.61 -25.84 1.24
N MET A 654 5.78 -25.61 0.66
CA MET A 654 6.92 -24.97 1.33
C MET A 654 6.77 -23.45 1.30
N VAL A 655 7.12 -22.77 2.40
CA VAL A 655 7.18 -21.30 2.46
C VAL A 655 8.56 -20.86 1.97
N LYS A 656 8.62 -20.11 0.86
CA LYS A 656 9.87 -19.67 0.24
C LYS A 656 10.56 -18.62 1.11
N GLY A 657 11.89 -18.72 1.25
CA GLY A 657 12.72 -17.73 1.95
C GLY A 657 12.49 -17.63 3.47
N ALA A 658 11.66 -18.48 4.06
CA ALA A 658 11.40 -18.45 5.49
C ALA A 658 12.54 -19.09 6.31
N SER A 659 12.72 -18.59 7.53
CA SER A 659 13.70 -19.09 8.51
C SER A 659 12.99 -19.50 9.80
N ALA A 660 13.63 -20.28 10.67
CA ALA A 660 13.07 -20.59 11.99
C ALA A 660 13.12 -19.35 12.91
N LEU A 661 12.15 -19.22 13.82
CA LEU A 661 12.21 -18.21 14.88
C LEU A 661 13.49 -18.39 15.72
N PRO A 662 14.20 -17.30 16.07
CA PRO A 662 15.36 -17.38 16.96
C PRO A 662 15.01 -18.12 18.26
N SER A 663 15.92 -18.97 18.76
CA SER A 663 15.67 -19.78 19.95
C SER A 663 15.57 -18.97 21.24
N GLU A 664 16.20 -17.79 21.30
CA GLU A 664 16.31 -16.97 22.50
C GLU A 664 15.22 -15.88 22.56
N PRO A 665 14.35 -15.84 23.60
CA PRO A 665 13.30 -14.83 23.72
C PRO A 665 13.79 -13.38 23.77
N LYS A 666 15.05 -13.15 24.13
CA LYS A 666 15.66 -11.81 24.14
C LYS A 666 15.84 -11.22 22.73
N ALA A 667 15.82 -12.06 21.69
CA ALA A 667 15.86 -11.62 20.30
C ALA A 667 14.46 -11.34 19.73
N TRP A 668 13.40 -11.60 20.48
CA TRP A 668 12.02 -11.47 19.99
C TRP A 668 11.51 -10.04 20.11
N THR A 669 10.92 -9.57 19.02
CA THR A 669 10.23 -8.28 18.99
C THR A 669 8.90 -8.36 19.74
N GLN A 670 8.29 -7.21 20.02
CA GLN A 670 6.95 -7.15 20.61
C GLN A 670 5.92 -7.92 19.78
N ALA A 671 6.11 -7.92 18.47
CA ALA A 671 5.17 -8.47 17.54
C ALA A 671 5.34 -9.99 17.36
N ASP A 672 6.57 -10.51 17.46
CA ASP A 672 6.83 -11.95 17.62
C ASP A 672 6.09 -12.47 18.87
N VAL A 673 6.22 -11.75 20.00
CA VAL A 673 5.55 -12.10 21.27
C VAL A 673 4.02 -11.99 21.17
N ASP A 674 3.49 -10.96 20.52
CA ASP A 674 2.04 -10.81 20.30
C ASP A 674 1.50 -11.94 19.40
N HIS A 675 2.26 -12.38 18.39
CA HIS A 675 1.91 -13.56 17.59
C HIS A 675 1.94 -14.85 18.42
N MET A 676 2.92 -15.04 19.32
CA MET A 676 2.92 -16.20 20.24
C MET A 676 1.67 -16.25 21.11
N VAL A 677 1.17 -15.10 21.59
CA VAL A 677 -0.09 -15.04 22.34
C VAL A 677 -1.28 -15.47 21.47
N ARG A 678 -1.37 -14.99 20.22
CA ARG A 678 -2.43 -15.37 19.27
C ARG A 678 -2.37 -16.85 18.90
N ALA A 679 -1.19 -17.34 18.53
CA ALA A 679 -0.96 -18.73 18.17
C ALA A 679 -1.28 -19.67 19.34
N HIS A 680 -0.93 -19.29 20.58
CA HIS A 680 -1.28 -20.08 21.77
C HIS A 680 -2.78 -20.25 21.96
N VAL A 681 -3.59 -19.21 21.69
CA VAL A 681 -5.06 -19.32 21.76
C VAL A 681 -5.58 -20.37 20.78
N ALA A 682 -5.14 -20.31 19.53
CA ALA A 682 -5.54 -21.30 18.51
C ALA A 682 -5.03 -22.71 18.87
N GLN A 683 -3.75 -22.83 19.25
CA GLN A 683 -3.13 -24.11 19.63
C GLN A 683 -3.78 -24.76 20.84
N TRP A 684 -4.23 -23.96 21.82
CA TRP A 684 -4.97 -24.47 22.96
C TRP A 684 -6.26 -25.19 22.55
N VAL A 685 -6.97 -24.62 21.58
CA VAL A 685 -8.24 -25.20 21.08
C VAL A 685 -8.05 -26.58 20.49
N PHE A 686 -6.93 -26.86 19.81
CA PHE A 686 -6.61 -28.21 19.32
C PHE A 686 -5.56 -28.96 20.17
N GLY A 687 -5.17 -28.43 21.33
CA GLY A 687 -4.30 -29.09 22.30
C GLY A 687 -2.92 -29.45 21.78
N ASP A 688 -2.29 -28.57 21.01
CA ASP A 688 -0.89 -28.72 20.60
C ASP A 688 0.07 -28.08 21.62
N HIS A 689 1.02 -28.88 22.07
CA HIS A 689 1.99 -28.55 23.11
C HIS A 689 3.43 -28.75 22.63
N ASP A 690 3.67 -28.75 21.31
CA ASP A 690 4.98 -29.00 20.69
C ASP A 690 5.49 -27.85 19.81
N SER A 691 4.82 -26.68 19.85
CA SER A 691 5.18 -25.51 19.03
C SER A 691 6.41 -24.77 19.56
N HIS A 692 7.58 -25.42 19.58
CA HIS A 692 8.87 -24.82 19.94
C HIS A 692 9.35 -23.84 18.84
N PRO A 693 10.37 -22.98 19.07
CA PRO A 693 10.81 -21.96 18.10
C PRO A 693 11.11 -22.52 16.69
N GLY A 694 11.66 -23.73 16.59
CA GLY A 694 11.87 -24.41 15.30
C GLY A 694 10.60 -24.77 14.50
N ASN A 695 9.43 -24.76 15.15
CA ASN A 695 8.12 -25.01 14.54
C ASN A 695 7.36 -23.70 14.27
N ILE A 696 8.05 -22.57 14.36
CA ILE A 696 7.54 -21.24 13.98
C ILE A 696 8.46 -20.70 12.90
N LEU A 697 7.93 -20.51 11.70
CA LEU A 697 8.66 -19.89 10.61
C LEU A 697 8.52 -18.36 10.69
N LYS A 698 9.62 -17.66 10.49
CA LYS A 698 9.67 -16.23 10.18
C LYS A 698 9.81 -16.04 8.69
N THR A 699 8.82 -15.39 8.08
CA THR A 699 8.73 -15.19 6.63
C THR A 699 9.57 -14.00 6.17
N PRO A 700 9.91 -13.88 4.87
CA PRO A 700 10.69 -12.74 4.34
C PRO A 700 10.07 -11.38 4.63
N SER A 701 8.74 -11.27 4.60
CA SER A 701 7.96 -10.08 4.96
C SER A 701 7.80 -9.91 6.48
N GLY A 702 8.58 -10.63 7.29
CA GLY A 702 8.69 -10.45 8.73
C GLY A 702 7.56 -11.07 9.58
N GLY A 703 6.61 -11.79 8.96
CA GLY A 703 5.52 -12.46 9.67
C GLY A 703 5.91 -13.79 10.29
N LEU A 704 5.13 -14.27 11.27
CA LEU A 704 5.31 -15.60 11.86
C LEU A 704 4.23 -16.58 11.42
N VAL A 705 4.62 -17.82 11.17
CA VAL A 705 3.76 -18.90 10.68
C VAL A 705 4.04 -20.16 11.50
N PRO A 706 3.10 -20.62 12.36
CA PRO A 706 3.23 -21.92 13.00
C PRO A 706 3.14 -23.04 11.95
N ILE A 707 4.03 -24.01 12.08
CA ILE A 707 4.10 -25.20 11.26
C ILE A 707 4.18 -26.44 12.16
N ASP A 708 4.11 -27.62 11.53
CA ASP A 708 4.36 -28.90 12.20
C ASP A 708 3.42 -29.18 13.38
N ALA A 709 2.11 -29.01 13.16
CA ALA A 709 1.06 -29.33 14.13
C ALA A 709 0.80 -30.86 14.24
N GLY A 710 1.81 -31.70 14.02
CA GLY A 710 1.70 -33.16 14.03
C GLY A 710 1.36 -33.75 15.42
N GLN A 711 1.48 -32.96 16.49
CA GLN A 711 1.03 -33.30 17.84
C GLN A 711 -0.36 -32.76 18.20
N ALA A 712 -1.09 -32.18 17.24
CA ALA A 712 -2.46 -31.74 17.45
C ALA A 712 -3.32 -32.86 18.08
N PHE A 713 -4.07 -32.49 19.12
CA PHE A 713 -4.94 -33.35 19.92
C PHE A 713 -4.25 -34.49 20.68
N LYS A 714 -2.92 -34.65 20.65
CA LYS A 714 -2.23 -35.79 21.27
C LYS A 714 -2.57 -35.95 22.76
N HIS A 715 -2.69 -34.84 23.49
CA HIS A 715 -2.98 -34.81 24.93
C HIS A 715 -4.41 -34.38 25.28
N TYR A 716 -5.29 -34.31 24.27
CA TYR A 716 -6.64 -33.74 24.41
C TYR A 716 -7.46 -34.46 25.49
N GLY A 717 -7.98 -33.67 26.45
CA GLY A 717 -8.73 -34.17 27.61
C GLY A 717 -7.88 -34.47 28.86
N THR A 718 -6.57 -34.33 28.78
CA THR A 718 -5.64 -34.39 29.94
C THR A 718 -4.70 -33.21 30.04
N ASP A 719 -4.60 -32.45 28.97
CA ASP A 719 -3.82 -31.23 28.91
C ASP A 719 -4.40 -30.11 29.77
N LYS A 720 -3.51 -29.18 30.14
CA LYS A 720 -3.83 -28.07 31.03
C LYS A 720 -3.33 -26.78 30.39
N LEU A 721 -4.16 -25.74 30.44
CA LEU A 721 -3.74 -24.39 30.13
C LEU A 721 -2.98 -23.87 31.35
N SER A 722 -1.67 -24.12 31.38
CA SER A 722 -0.78 -23.76 32.48
C SER A 722 0.66 -23.59 32.00
N LEU A 723 1.40 -22.69 32.65
CA LEU A 723 2.81 -22.41 32.39
C LEU A 723 3.72 -23.62 32.73
N ASP A 724 3.28 -24.49 33.64
CA ASP A 724 4.03 -25.66 34.09
C ASP A 724 3.68 -26.93 33.31
N TYR A 725 2.67 -26.88 32.43
CA TYR A 725 2.30 -28.03 31.62
C TYR A 725 3.25 -28.18 30.42
N HIS A 726 4.27 -29.03 30.57
CA HIS A 726 5.24 -29.35 29.52
C HIS A 726 5.32 -30.88 29.30
N PRO A 727 4.36 -31.49 28.58
CA PRO A 727 4.24 -32.94 28.49
C PRO A 727 5.40 -33.60 27.74
N ASN A 728 6.15 -32.85 26.93
CA ASN A 728 7.29 -33.36 26.17
C ASN A 728 8.64 -33.19 26.89
N ALA A 729 8.67 -32.65 28.12
CA ALA A 729 9.88 -32.40 28.89
C ALA A 729 10.76 -33.66 29.08
N SER A 730 10.11 -34.81 29.36
CA SER A 730 10.79 -36.08 29.59
C SER A 730 11.53 -36.61 28.36
N PHE A 731 11.24 -36.08 27.18
CA PHE A 731 11.88 -36.45 25.92
C PHE A 731 12.97 -35.46 25.50
N GLY A 732 13.31 -34.49 26.36
CA GLY A 732 14.30 -33.44 26.07
C GLY A 732 13.82 -32.40 25.05
N ALA A 733 12.52 -32.37 24.74
CA ALA A 733 11.96 -31.38 23.83
C ALA A 733 12.05 -29.96 24.42
N PRO A 734 12.35 -28.93 23.61
CA PRO A 734 12.24 -27.55 24.05
C PRO A 734 10.79 -27.20 24.40
N ARG A 735 10.61 -26.26 25.32
CA ARG A 735 9.27 -25.73 25.63
C ARG A 735 8.63 -25.08 24.41
N PRO A 736 7.30 -25.07 24.30
CA PRO A 736 6.62 -24.26 23.29
C PRO A 736 7.01 -22.79 23.38
N ALA A 737 7.14 -22.12 22.24
CA ALA A 737 7.63 -20.75 22.15
C ALA A 737 6.75 -19.76 22.93
N TYR A 738 5.43 -19.97 22.98
CA TYR A 738 4.54 -19.19 23.82
C TYR A 738 4.82 -19.33 25.33
N GLN A 739 5.17 -20.53 25.81
CA GLN A 739 5.57 -20.71 27.21
C GLN A 739 6.92 -20.04 27.50
N GLN A 740 7.86 -20.13 26.55
CA GLN A 740 9.13 -19.41 26.67
C GLN A 740 8.90 -17.90 26.78
N ALA A 741 7.98 -17.33 25.97
CA ALA A 741 7.60 -15.92 26.07
C ALA A 741 7.08 -15.55 27.47
N TYR A 742 6.16 -16.35 28.02
CA TYR A 742 5.58 -16.09 29.34
C TYR A 742 6.62 -16.20 30.47
N GLN A 743 7.50 -17.21 30.42
CA GLN A 743 8.57 -17.36 31.40
C GLN A 743 9.60 -16.24 31.30
N ALA A 744 9.98 -15.85 30.09
CA ALA A 744 10.87 -14.71 29.85
C ALA A 744 10.26 -13.42 30.38
N ALA A 745 8.96 -13.18 30.15
CA ALA A 745 8.27 -12.02 30.69
C ALA A 745 8.30 -11.97 32.21
N ALA A 746 8.05 -13.09 32.88
CA ALA A 746 8.06 -13.18 34.34
C ALA A 746 9.46 -12.97 34.95
N LYS A 747 10.53 -13.28 34.20
CA LYS A 747 11.93 -13.22 34.66
C LYS A 747 12.72 -12.04 34.10
N GLY A 748 12.10 -11.16 33.32
CA GLY A 748 12.79 -10.05 32.65
C GLY A 748 13.74 -10.48 31.52
N GLY A 749 13.48 -11.62 30.88
CA GLY A 749 14.28 -12.19 29.80
C GLY A 749 13.80 -11.87 28.37
N LEU A 750 12.77 -11.03 28.22
CA LEU A 750 12.35 -10.48 26.92
C LEU A 750 13.25 -9.32 26.49
N ALA A 751 13.19 -8.92 25.23
CA ALA A 751 13.85 -7.71 24.74
C ALA A 751 13.34 -6.45 25.48
N ASP A 752 14.17 -5.41 25.52
CA ASP A 752 13.85 -4.17 26.23
C ASP A 752 12.55 -3.54 25.69
N GLY A 753 11.60 -3.29 26.60
CA GLY A 753 10.30 -2.71 26.27
C GLY A 753 9.24 -3.71 25.78
N VAL A 754 9.59 -4.98 25.52
CA VAL A 754 8.67 -6.02 25.08
C VAL A 754 7.91 -6.65 26.26
N LYS A 755 6.59 -6.83 26.11
CA LYS A 755 5.69 -7.33 27.17
C LYS A 755 4.63 -8.29 26.62
N ILE A 756 4.10 -9.16 27.48
CA ILE A 756 2.90 -9.94 27.14
C ILE A 756 1.67 -9.02 27.21
N LYS A 757 0.89 -8.96 26.14
CA LYS A 757 -0.35 -8.18 26.07
C LYS A 757 -1.56 -9.12 25.97
N PRO A 758 -2.35 -9.32 27.04
CA PRO A 758 -3.55 -10.16 26.98
C PRO A 758 -4.55 -9.74 25.89
N ALA A 759 -4.66 -8.44 25.61
CA ALA A 759 -5.62 -7.90 24.64
C ALA A 759 -5.46 -8.44 23.21
N VAL A 760 -4.26 -8.88 22.81
CA VAL A 760 -4.03 -9.40 21.43
C VAL A 760 -4.66 -10.77 21.20
N ALA A 761 -5.07 -11.47 22.28
CA ALA A 761 -5.84 -12.71 22.18
C ALA A 761 -7.29 -12.47 21.71
N HIS A 762 -7.81 -11.25 21.90
CA HIS A 762 -9.21 -10.92 21.67
C HIS A 762 -9.73 -11.26 20.25
N PRO A 763 -9.10 -10.82 19.16
CA PRO A 763 -9.58 -11.11 17.81
C PRO A 763 -9.64 -12.61 17.51
N VAL A 764 -8.63 -13.37 17.96
CA VAL A 764 -8.55 -14.82 17.76
C VAL A 764 -9.66 -15.54 18.52
N ILE A 765 -9.88 -15.16 19.78
CA ILE A 765 -10.98 -15.69 20.60
C ILE A 765 -12.33 -15.42 19.92
N LYS A 766 -12.55 -14.18 19.47
CA LYS A 766 -13.81 -13.78 18.82
C LYS A 766 -14.08 -14.58 17.54
N GLN A 767 -13.08 -14.74 16.68
CA GLN A 767 -13.24 -15.51 15.44
C GLN A 767 -13.56 -16.97 15.71
N LEU A 768 -12.84 -17.60 16.64
CA LEU A 768 -13.10 -18.98 17.04
C LEU A 768 -14.50 -19.15 17.67
N GLU A 769 -14.90 -18.23 18.56
CA GLU A 769 -16.24 -18.23 19.15
C GLU A 769 -17.35 -18.03 18.12
N SER A 770 -17.10 -17.26 17.05
CA SER A 770 -18.09 -17.02 16.00
C SER A 770 -18.35 -18.23 15.09
N ILE A 771 -17.49 -19.25 15.10
CA ILE A 771 -17.70 -20.47 14.31
C ILE A 771 -18.86 -21.25 14.94
N PRO A 772 -19.98 -21.50 14.21
CA PRO A 772 -21.08 -22.31 14.72
C PRO A 772 -20.61 -23.72 15.09
N ASP A 773 -21.17 -24.30 16.15
CA ASP A 773 -20.78 -25.63 16.61
C ASP A 773 -20.93 -26.70 15.52
N SER A 774 -21.94 -26.58 14.64
CA SER A 774 -22.10 -27.47 13.48
C SER A 774 -20.93 -27.39 12.50
N GLN A 775 -20.45 -26.18 12.19
CA GLN A 775 -19.29 -25.97 11.31
C GLN A 775 -18.00 -26.42 11.99
N TRP A 776 -17.85 -26.17 13.28
CA TRP A 776 -16.71 -26.64 14.07
C TRP A 776 -16.61 -28.16 14.09
N ARG A 777 -17.74 -28.84 14.28
CA ARG A 777 -17.82 -30.31 14.23
C ARG A 777 -17.52 -30.85 12.83
N ALA A 778 -17.98 -30.17 11.78
CA ALA A 778 -17.67 -30.54 10.40
C ALA A 778 -16.15 -30.47 10.11
N MET A 779 -15.49 -29.41 10.56
CA MET A 779 -14.03 -29.23 10.43
C MET A 779 -13.25 -30.36 11.11
N LEU A 780 -13.73 -30.83 12.26
CA LEU A 780 -13.08 -31.87 13.08
C LEU A 780 -13.54 -33.30 12.78
N HIS A 781 -14.50 -33.48 11.87
CA HIS A 781 -15.15 -34.77 11.64
C HIS A 781 -14.15 -35.87 11.26
N ALA A 782 -13.22 -35.58 10.34
CA ALA A 782 -12.20 -36.54 9.92
C ALA A 782 -11.28 -36.93 11.09
N THR A 783 -10.81 -35.95 11.88
CA THR A 783 -9.98 -36.18 13.07
C THR A 783 -10.69 -37.08 14.08
N ALA A 784 -11.97 -36.81 14.35
CA ALA A 784 -12.77 -37.57 15.30
C ALA A 784 -13.01 -39.02 14.85
N HIS A 785 -13.56 -39.21 13.64
CA HIS A 785 -13.99 -40.54 13.18
C HIS A 785 -12.83 -41.44 12.72
N GLN A 786 -11.75 -40.87 12.18
CA GLN A 786 -10.55 -41.66 11.85
C GLN A 786 -9.76 -41.98 13.13
N GLY A 787 -9.59 -41.01 14.02
CA GLY A 787 -8.85 -41.19 15.27
C GLY A 787 -9.52 -42.19 16.21
N ALA A 788 -10.86 -42.15 16.36
CA ALA A 788 -11.60 -43.04 17.25
C ALA A 788 -11.44 -44.54 16.92
N LYS A 789 -11.09 -44.88 15.68
CA LYS A 789 -10.84 -46.24 15.21
C LYS A 789 -9.45 -46.76 15.61
N ASN A 790 -8.55 -45.91 16.08
CA ASN A 790 -7.16 -46.25 16.35
C ASN A 790 -6.79 -46.08 17.82
N SER A 791 -6.48 -47.18 18.51
CA SER A 791 -6.11 -47.18 19.93
C SER A 791 -4.75 -46.53 20.23
N GLN A 792 -3.91 -46.28 19.22
CA GLN A 792 -2.60 -45.60 19.38
C GLN A 792 -2.73 -44.07 19.43
N ILE A 793 -3.93 -43.52 19.22
CA ILE A 793 -4.20 -42.09 19.31
C ILE A 793 -4.38 -41.68 20.79
N GLY A 794 -3.58 -40.71 21.24
CA GLY A 794 -3.45 -40.37 22.66
C GLY A 794 -4.74 -39.92 23.35
N TRP A 795 -5.65 -39.25 22.64
CA TRP A 795 -6.92 -38.79 23.20
C TRP A 795 -8.01 -39.88 23.30
N VAL A 796 -7.87 -40.99 22.57
CA VAL A 796 -8.91 -42.03 22.47
C VAL A 796 -9.27 -42.66 23.82
N PRO A 797 -8.32 -43.04 24.69
CA PRO A 797 -8.65 -43.58 26.01
C PRO A 797 -9.49 -42.62 26.88
N HIS A 798 -9.21 -41.32 26.78
CA HIS A 798 -9.92 -40.29 27.56
C HIS A 798 -11.34 -40.06 27.04
N MET A 799 -11.50 -39.96 25.72
CA MET A 799 -12.83 -39.83 25.11
C MET A 799 -13.67 -41.10 25.28
N ARG A 800 -13.05 -42.28 25.29
CA ARG A 800 -13.72 -43.54 25.66
C ARG A 800 -14.26 -43.52 27.09
N LYS A 801 -13.46 -43.04 28.06
CA LYS A 801 -13.92 -42.90 29.46
C LYS A 801 -15.07 -41.90 29.58
N ARG A 802 -14.98 -40.78 28.85
CA ARG A 802 -16.02 -39.75 28.79
C ARG A 802 -17.33 -40.31 28.20
N ALA A 803 -17.25 -41.00 27.07
CA ALA A 803 -18.40 -41.66 26.44
C ALA A 803 -19.02 -42.74 27.35
N ALA A 804 -18.20 -43.57 28.00
CA ALA A 804 -18.68 -44.56 28.97
C ALA A 804 -19.51 -43.93 30.08
N THR A 805 -19.05 -42.79 30.61
CA THR A 805 -19.74 -42.02 31.66
C THR A 805 -21.05 -41.44 31.14
N LYS A 806 -21.03 -40.80 29.96
CA LYS A 806 -22.22 -40.18 29.32
C LYS A 806 -23.32 -41.21 29.05
N HIS A 807 -22.95 -42.38 28.53
CA HIS A 807 -23.90 -43.43 28.15
C HIS A 807 -24.19 -44.43 29.27
N LYS A 808 -23.55 -44.30 30.43
CA LYS A 808 -23.69 -45.21 31.58
C LYS A 808 -23.43 -46.68 31.21
N ILE A 809 -22.39 -46.93 30.40
CA ILE A 809 -21.97 -48.27 29.97
C ILE A 809 -20.50 -48.52 30.32
N PRO A 810 -20.05 -49.79 30.44
CA PRO A 810 -18.63 -50.10 30.61
C PRO A 810 -17.77 -49.58 29.44
N ALA A 811 -16.54 -49.11 29.72
CA ALA A 811 -15.63 -48.57 28.71
C ALA A 811 -15.32 -49.55 27.56
N SER A 812 -15.36 -50.85 27.84
CA SER A 812 -15.19 -51.94 26.86
C SER A 812 -16.36 -52.07 25.88
N LYS A 813 -17.52 -51.49 26.18
CA LYS A 813 -18.72 -51.49 25.33
C LYS A 813 -18.91 -50.21 24.53
N VAL A 814 -18.03 -49.22 24.72
CA VAL A 814 -18.08 -47.95 23.99
C VAL A 814 -17.62 -48.15 22.54
N THR A 815 -18.47 -47.74 21.60
CA THR A 815 -18.18 -47.81 20.15
C THR A 815 -17.26 -46.69 19.69
N SER A 816 -16.63 -46.86 18.52
CA SER A 816 -15.81 -45.79 17.92
C SER A 816 -16.61 -44.53 17.62
N ASP A 817 -17.89 -44.65 17.24
CA ASP A 817 -18.74 -43.49 16.99
C ASP A 817 -19.03 -42.73 18.29
N GLN A 818 -19.27 -43.43 19.40
CA GLN A 818 -19.44 -42.78 20.71
C GLN A 818 -18.16 -42.06 21.18
N ILE A 819 -16.98 -42.59 20.81
CA ILE A 819 -15.69 -41.94 21.09
C ILE A 819 -15.50 -40.70 20.24
N ALA A 820 -15.83 -40.77 18.95
CA ALA A 820 -15.78 -39.63 18.04
C ALA A 820 -16.73 -38.53 18.50
N GLU A 821 -17.96 -38.88 18.88
CA GLU A 821 -18.93 -37.94 19.45
C GLU A 821 -18.43 -37.29 20.75
N ALA A 822 -17.84 -38.08 21.66
CA ALA A 822 -17.25 -37.52 22.87
C ALA A 822 -16.08 -36.56 22.60
N PHE A 823 -15.29 -36.81 21.55
CA PHE A 823 -14.25 -35.90 21.07
C PHE A 823 -14.85 -34.59 20.55
N LEU A 824 -15.86 -34.67 19.67
CA LEU A 824 -16.52 -33.50 19.09
C LEU A 824 -17.22 -32.65 20.16
N ASP A 825 -17.88 -33.29 21.13
CA ASP A 825 -18.45 -32.61 22.29
C ASP A 825 -17.38 -31.87 23.09
N HIS A 826 -16.25 -32.53 23.37
CA HIS A 826 -15.15 -31.90 24.10
C HIS A 826 -14.54 -30.72 23.33
N ALA A 827 -14.44 -30.83 22.01
CA ALA A 827 -13.94 -29.76 21.17
C ALA A 827 -14.86 -28.53 21.17
N CYS A 828 -16.18 -28.73 21.10
CA CYS A 828 -17.16 -27.64 21.24
C CYS A 828 -17.09 -27.00 22.63
N GLU A 829 -17.01 -27.79 23.70
CA GLU A 829 -16.83 -27.27 25.07
C GLU A 829 -15.57 -26.42 25.21
N ARG A 830 -14.45 -26.87 24.63
CA ARG A 830 -13.18 -26.14 24.68
C ARG A 830 -13.25 -24.83 23.91
N LYS A 831 -13.84 -24.81 22.71
CA LYS A 831 -14.09 -23.59 21.93
C LYS A 831 -15.00 -22.62 22.68
N ASN A 832 -16.11 -23.11 23.23
CA ASN A 832 -17.11 -22.26 23.89
C ASN A 832 -16.66 -21.77 25.28
N GLY A 833 -15.69 -22.45 25.92
CA GLY A 833 -15.06 -22.03 27.17
C GLY A 833 -13.78 -21.19 27.01
N LEU A 834 -13.37 -20.90 25.77
CA LEU A 834 -12.04 -20.37 25.44
C LEU A 834 -11.73 -19.03 26.13
N ARG A 835 -12.66 -18.07 26.07
CA ARG A 835 -12.51 -16.75 26.68
C ARG A 835 -12.36 -16.82 28.19
N GLN A 836 -13.16 -17.65 28.85
CA GLN A 836 -13.07 -17.84 30.29
C GLN A 836 -11.72 -18.46 30.68
N ALA A 837 -11.26 -19.47 29.93
CA ALA A 837 -9.98 -20.13 30.17
C ALA A 837 -8.81 -19.15 30.07
N PHE A 838 -8.71 -18.38 28.97
CA PHE A 838 -7.60 -17.43 28.77
C PHE A 838 -7.67 -16.22 29.70
N THR A 839 -8.89 -15.75 30.04
CA THR A 839 -9.07 -14.74 31.08
C THR A 839 -8.50 -15.24 32.41
N SER A 840 -8.83 -16.47 32.82
CA SER A 840 -8.32 -17.06 34.07
C SER A 840 -6.81 -17.28 34.04
N PHE A 841 -6.29 -17.78 32.91
CA PHE A 841 -4.85 -18.01 32.74
C PHE A 841 -4.05 -16.70 32.85
N PHE A 842 -4.43 -15.66 32.11
CA PHE A 842 -3.72 -14.38 32.14
C PHE A 842 -3.89 -13.63 33.48
N SER A 843 -5.08 -13.64 34.08
CA SER A 843 -5.33 -12.89 35.32
C SER A 843 -4.86 -13.60 36.58
N LYS A 844 -5.04 -14.93 36.69
CA LYS A 844 -4.77 -15.67 37.93
C LYS A 844 -3.42 -16.36 37.94
N GLU A 845 -3.00 -16.93 36.81
CA GLU A 845 -1.75 -17.69 36.75
C GLU A 845 -0.58 -16.79 36.37
N LEU A 846 -0.71 -15.98 35.31
CA LEU A 846 0.35 -15.07 34.89
C LEU A 846 0.31 -13.69 35.57
N ASN A 847 -0.78 -13.35 36.27
CA ASN A 847 -0.99 -12.07 36.95
C ASN A 847 -0.71 -10.85 36.05
N LEU A 848 -1.19 -10.89 34.79
CA LEU A 848 -0.92 -9.86 33.80
C LEU A 848 -1.92 -8.69 33.89
N PRO A 849 -1.47 -7.43 33.82
CA PRO A 849 -2.36 -6.28 33.82
C PRO A 849 -3.22 -6.25 32.55
N GLY A 850 -4.48 -5.82 32.69
CA GLY A 850 -5.42 -5.70 31.58
C GLY A 850 -6.04 -7.02 31.11
N ALA A 851 -5.79 -8.14 31.80
CA ALA A 851 -6.37 -9.45 31.46
C ALA A 851 -7.91 -9.48 31.60
N ASP A 852 -8.49 -8.70 32.51
CA ASP A 852 -9.94 -8.62 32.71
C ASP A 852 -10.71 -8.08 31.51
N VAL A 853 -10.06 -7.33 30.62
CA VAL A 853 -10.67 -6.78 29.40
C VAL A 853 -11.18 -7.89 28.48
N LEU A 854 -10.59 -9.08 28.52
CA LEU A 854 -11.03 -10.23 27.71
C LEU A 854 -12.46 -10.69 28.06
N LYS A 855 -12.97 -10.36 29.26
CA LYS A 855 -14.33 -10.73 29.69
C LYS A 855 -15.44 -9.99 28.94
N TYR A 856 -15.16 -8.80 28.39
CA TYR A 856 -16.19 -7.83 28.02
C TYR A 856 -16.36 -7.58 26.51
N GLY A 857 -15.63 -8.26 25.63
CA GLY A 857 -15.68 -8.00 24.19
C GLY A 857 -16.36 -9.09 23.34
N GLY A 858 -17.66 -9.30 23.56
CA GLY A 858 -18.53 -10.01 22.60
C GLY A 858 -18.81 -9.11 21.40
#